data_AF-A0A398B785-F1
#
_entry.id   AF-A0A398B785-F1
#
_cell.length_a   1.000
_cell.length_b   1.000
_cell.length_c   1.000
_cell.angle_alpha   90.00
_cell.angle_beta   90.00
_cell.angle_gamma   90.00
#
_symmetry.space_group_name_H-M   'P 1'
#
loop_
_entity.id
_entity.type
_entity.pdbx_description
1 polymer ?
#
loop_
_entity_poly.entity_id
_entity_poly.type
_entity_poly.pdbx_seq_one_letter_code
_entity_poly.pdbx_strand_id
1 'polypeptide(L)'
;MFNWAVTITALKIDTMIHFSSLCYNDFYYLFKRSVPMQFFLHHVQHQLAYMIDSNHGWKIARWLDGKNVTLQYGDEQVAQEFEEYEAEYGAEQAEVLKQNLKEFLLKAPSHYVFTKNGVPTLVCTHAGIKDEYIGKQSRDISDFCRYGDTDGLDEKGKPKRKDWFVHHQTSTLIVWGHDPKPQPLLINNTINIDQGVVFGGKLTAFRYPEKEFVSVKAAKDYAQSPDNPLVEWEASRLNPPNIGKFINGYSVLTEQLGEVRIQQGIVKPAIDAISHDTIPIEQLIYIPPTMSPTPSASVLDDFLEHPKEAIDYYRKQGITTMVAEKKHMGSRAVLFLFKNEAAAEKHTGFQTLGTIYTRRGRRFFDAATENQIVRRLNQDLQSYFDKYNTEFVLLDAEIMPWNLKARELISNQYAHVAEIAVLDRATLKEKLEAVAGTNEELKAWLQEYEVKLDHAKTFKEVFQKYCWDVDGVSKIQIAPFHVLAHSSQTFFNQPHTWHMGMNRELAELSTIFLETEYKIIRDEASEAEIIQWWEEMTSDGHEGIVIKPEFFIAENRGQLLQPAIKVRGRKYLNIIYGMDYSFPNNLERLKSRNTGKKQKLALKEFALGVEGIQRFVTGESLERVHECVLATLAMKSDPVDSRL
;
A
#
# COMPACT_ATOMS: atom_id res chain seq x y z
N MET A 1 40.34 9.08 -5.28
CA MET A 1 38.90 9.44 -5.34
C MET A 1 38.43 8.83 -6.62
N PHE A 2 37.52 7.87 -6.58
CA PHE A 2 37.12 7.10 -7.76
C PHE A 2 35.60 7.25 -7.89
N ASN A 3 35.04 7.41 -9.11
CA ASN A 3 33.63 7.68 -9.44
C ASN A 3 33.23 6.89 -10.69
N TRP A 4 32.32 5.89 -10.59
CA TRP A 4 32.01 5.02 -11.74
C TRP A 4 30.54 4.67 -11.92
N ALA A 5 30.10 4.62 -13.18
CA ALA A 5 28.76 4.30 -13.64
C ALA A 5 28.34 2.83 -13.41
N VAL A 6 27.03 2.58 -13.44
CA VAL A 6 26.37 1.32 -13.10
C VAL A 6 26.53 0.27 -14.19
N THR A 7 27.17 -0.85 -13.88
CA THR A 7 27.26 -2.03 -14.75
C THR A 7 26.38 -3.15 -14.22
N ILE A 8 25.51 -3.72 -15.06
CA ILE A 8 24.73 -4.90 -14.69
C ILE A 8 25.58 -6.15 -14.93
N THR A 9 25.98 -6.80 -13.84
CA THR A 9 26.72 -8.07 -13.86
C THR A 9 25.87 -9.17 -13.26
N ALA A 10 25.84 -10.35 -13.90
CA ALA A 10 25.19 -11.54 -13.37
C ALA A 10 26.24 -12.50 -12.80
N LEU A 11 26.24 -12.77 -11.50
CA LEU A 11 27.11 -13.72 -10.81
C LEU A 11 26.45 -15.10 -10.72
N LYS A 12 27.23 -16.16 -10.95
CA LYS A 12 26.83 -17.56 -10.94
C LYS A 12 27.51 -18.26 -9.76
N ILE A 13 26.82 -18.32 -8.61
CA ILE A 13 27.32 -19.05 -7.43
C ILE A 13 26.51 -20.36 -7.32
N ASP A 14 27.07 -21.42 -7.90
CA ASP A 14 26.72 -22.85 -7.86
C ASP A 14 25.26 -23.34 -8.05
N THR A 15 24.27 -22.45 -8.14
CA THR A 15 22.91 -22.65 -8.72
C THR A 15 22.04 -21.39 -8.60
N MET A 16 22.52 -20.35 -7.91
CA MET A 16 21.84 -19.04 -7.81
C MET A 16 22.43 -18.03 -8.78
N ILE A 17 21.56 -17.30 -9.48
CA ILE A 17 21.95 -16.17 -10.33
C ILE A 17 21.66 -14.88 -9.58
N HIS A 18 22.71 -14.10 -9.32
CA HIS A 18 22.63 -12.79 -8.66
C HIS A 18 22.95 -11.69 -9.67
N PHE A 19 22.03 -10.76 -9.89
CA PHE A 19 22.27 -9.59 -10.74
C PHE A 19 22.62 -8.41 -9.87
N SER A 20 23.66 -7.62 -10.18
CA SER A 20 24.01 -6.44 -9.38
C SER A 20 24.34 -5.21 -10.22
N SER A 21 24.03 -4.02 -9.70
CA SER A 21 24.33 -2.70 -10.29
C SER A 21 25.64 -2.13 -9.77
N LEU A 22 26.76 -2.55 -10.35
CA LEU A 22 28.08 -2.33 -9.76
C LEU A 22 28.66 -0.95 -10.08
N CYS A 23 29.24 -0.32 -9.06
CA CYS A 23 30.18 0.79 -9.14
C CYS A 23 31.55 0.31 -8.62
N TYR A 24 32.62 0.74 -9.29
CA TYR A 24 34.03 0.46 -9.00
C TYR A 24 34.42 0.62 -7.51
N ASN A 25 33.77 1.52 -6.78
CA ASN A 25 34.23 1.97 -5.46
C ASN A 25 33.87 1.09 -4.28
N ASP A 26 32.79 0.33 -4.36
CA ASP A 26 32.38 -0.51 -3.23
C ASP A 26 33.31 -1.71 -3.05
N PHE A 27 34.04 -2.10 -4.11
CA PHE A 27 35.09 -3.10 -4.05
C PHE A 27 36.46 -2.56 -3.57
N TYR A 28 36.68 -1.24 -3.64
CA TYR A 28 37.96 -0.61 -3.29
C TYR A 28 38.35 -0.81 -1.81
N TYR A 29 37.38 -1.02 -0.92
CA TYR A 29 37.64 -1.28 0.50
C TYR A 29 38.02 -2.74 0.82
N LEU A 30 37.77 -3.68 -0.10
CA LEU A 30 38.18 -5.08 0.06
C LEU A 30 39.55 -5.35 -0.58
N PHE A 31 39.90 -4.63 -1.65
CA PHE A 31 41.17 -4.80 -2.36
C PHE A 31 41.72 -3.44 -2.81
N LYS A 32 42.82 -3.00 -2.20
CA LYS A 32 43.55 -1.79 -2.62
C LYS A 32 44.14 -2.01 -4.02
N ARG A 33 43.88 -1.09 -4.96
CA ARG A 33 44.46 -0.89 -6.33
C ARG A 33 43.49 -1.23 -7.49
N SER A 34 43.96 -1.02 -8.74
CA SER A 34 43.30 -1.00 -10.08
C SER A 34 42.48 -2.25 -10.47
N VAL A 35 41.59 -2.69 -9.59
CA VAL A 35 41.07 -4.06 -9.48
C VAL A 35 39.65 -4.28 -10.03
N PRO A 36 38.70 -3.33 -10.10
CA PRO A 36 37.30 -3.67 -10.44
C PRO A 36 37.06 -4.19 -11.86
N MET A 37 37.60 -3.56 -12.91
CA MET A 37 37.47 -4.13 -14.26
C MET A 37 38.27 -5.44 -14.40
N GLN A 38 39.41 -5.56 -13.72
CA GLN A 38 40.15 -6.82 -13.64
C GLN A 38 39.36 -7.90 -12.88
N PHE A 39 38.62 -7.53 -11.84
CA PHE A 39 37.76 -8.43 -11.06
C PHE A 39 36.69 -9.02 -11.96
N PHE A 40 35.98 -8.19 -12.74
CA PHE A 40 34.99 -8.69 -13.68
C PHE A 40 35.62 -9.50 -14.82
N LEU A 41 36.74 -9.04 -15.36
CA LEU A 41 37.51 -9.80 -16.35
C LEU A 41 37.84 -11.20 -15.84
N HIS A 42 38.42 -11.31 -14.63
CA HIS A 42 38.76 -12.59 -14.01
C HIS A 42 37.51 -13.44 -13.75
N HIS A 43 36.43 -12.87 -13.19
CA HIS A 43 35.21 -13.63 -12.92
C HIS A 43 34.57 -14.19 -14.19
N VAL A 44 34.54 -13.40 -15.27
CA VAL A 44 34.00 -13.87 -16.55
C VAL A 44 34.93 -14.89 -17.20
N GLN A 45 36.25 -14.69 -17.16
CA GLN A 45 37.24 -15.67 -17.65
C GLN A 45 37.14 -17.01 -16.91
N HIS A 46 36.86 -16.98 -15.61
CA HIS A 46 36.65 -18.16 -14.78
C HIS A 46 35.19 -18.68 -14.79
N GLN A 47 34.33 -18.14 -15.66
CA GLN A 47 32.92 -18.56 -15.82
C GLN A 47 32.06 -18.43 -14.55
N LEU A 48 32.45 -17.54 -13.65
CA LEU A 48 31.72 -17.18 -12.41
C LEU A 48 30.73 -16.03 -12.63
N ALA A 49 30.81 -15.33 -13.77
CA ALA A 49 29.95 -14.20 -14.08
C ALA A 49 29.64 -14.09 -15.57
N TYR A 50 28.56 -13.36 -15.87
CA TYR A 50 28.24 -12.83 -17.20
C TYR A 50 28.26 -11.30 -17.16
N MET A 51 28.75 -10.70 -18.25
CA MET A 51 28.87 -9.26 -18.43
C MET A 51 28.02 -8.83 -19.63
N ILE A 52 27.17 -7.82 -19.43
CA ILE A 52 26.36 -7.23 -20.50
C ILE A 52 27.02 -5.94 -20.97
N ASP A 53 26.85 -5.65 -22.25
CA ASP A 53 27.31 -4.40 -22.85
C ASP A 53 26.64 -3.17 -22.21
N SER A 54 27.38 -2.07 -22.08
CA SER A 54 26.90 -0.81 -21.50
C SER A 54 27.38 0.38 -22.32
N ASN A 55 26.74 1.54 -22.15
CA ASN A 55 27.14 2.76 -22.84
C ASN A 55 28.60 3.17 -22.51
N HIS A 56 29.00 3.13 -21.24
CA HIS A 56 30.37 3.43 -20.80
C HIS A 56 31.36 2.33 -21.19
N GLY A 57 31.00 1.05 -21.02
CA GLY A 57 31.83 -0.08 -21.43
C GLY A 57 32.16 -0.04 -22.92
N TRP A 58 31.15 0.23 -23.76
CA TRP A 58 31.33 0.42 -25.20
C TRP A 58 32.24 1.60 -25.54
N LYS A 59 32.12 2.72 -24.82
CA LYS A 59 32.94 3.92 -25.03
C LYS A 59 34.40 3.69 -24.66
N ILE A 60 34.66 3.04 -23.51
CA ILE A 60 36.00 2.63 -23.06
C ILE A 60 36.61 1.63 -24.05
N ALA A 61 35.84 0.65 -24.54
CA ALA A 61 36.31 -0.31 -25.53
C ALA A 61 36.79 0.38 -26.82
N ARG A 62 36.06 1.40 -27.29
CA ARG A 62 36.44 2.20 -28.46
C ARG A 62 37.68 3.06 -28.21
N TRP A 63 37.81 3.62 -27.00
CA TRP A 63 39.02 4.35 -26.61
C TRP A 63 40.26 3.44 -26.62
N LEU A 64 40.15 2.24 -26.02
CA LEU A 64 41.20 1.21 -26.05
C LEU A 64 41.52 0.72 -27.47
N ASP A 65 40.55 0.79 -28.40
CA ASP A 65 40.76 0.50 -29.82
C ASP A 65 41.37 1.68 -30.61
N GLY A 66 41.82 2.73 -29.92
CA GLY A 66 42.47 3.90 -30.52
C GLY A 66 41.51 4.82 -31.27
N LYS A 67 40.19 4.72 -31.05
CA LYS A 67 39.23 5.65 -31.65
C LYS A 67 39.25 6.98 -30.90
N ASN A 68 39.06 8.07 -31.64
CA ASN A 68 38.91 9.39 -31.04
C ASN A 68 37.53 9.52 -30.37
N VAL A 69 37.50 9.35 -29.04
CA VAL A 69 36.32 9.50 -28.19
C VAL A 69 36.63 10.44 -27.04
N THR A 70 35.68 11.31 -26.69
CA THR A 70 35.84 12.24 -25.58
C THR A 70 35.48 11.54 -24.27
N LEU A 71 36.47 11.23 -23.44
CA LEU A 71 36.25 10.67 -22.10
C LEU A 71 35.69 11.78 -21.19
N GLN A 72 34.50 11.55 -20.64
CA GLN A 72 33.76 12.48 -19.78
C GLN A 72 32.82 11.67 -18.87
N TYR A 73 32.29 12.30 -17.82
CA TYR A 73 31.35 11.68 -16.87
C TYR A 73 31.94 10.45 -16.16
N GLY A 74 33.24 10.51 -15.82
CA GLY A 74 33.96 9.47 -15.08
C GLY A 74 34.87 8.60 -15.96
N ASP A 75 34.68 8.60 -17.28
CA ASP A 75 35.53 7.80 -18.19
C ASP A 75 37.00 8.24 -18.17
N GLU A 76 37.28 9.51 -17.85
CA GLU A 76 38.62 10.07 -17.72
C GLU A 76 39.47 9.38 -16.64
N GLN A 77 38.82 8.83 -15.61
CA GLN A 77 39.50 8.13 -14.52
C GLN A 77 40.05 6.77 -14.97
N VAL A 78 39.42 6.14 -15.97
CA VAL A 78 39.92 4.91 -16.61
C VAL A 78 41.32 5.16 -17.16
N ALA A 79 41.51 6.28 -17.85
CA ALA A 79 42.78 6.64 -18.47
C ALA A 79 43.85 6.87 -17.40
N GLN A 80 43.51 7.61 -16.35
CA GLN A 80 44.42 7.84 -15.22
C GLN A 80 44.83 6.53 -14.53
N GLU A 81 43.91 5.59 -14.34
CA GLU A 81 44.24 4.28 -13.73
C GLU A 81 45.21 3.47 -14.59
N PHE A 82 45.10 3.56 -15.92
CA PHE A 82 46.09 2.94 -16.80
C PHE A 82 47.45 3.62 -16.73
N GLU A 83 47.51 4.95 -16.56
CA GLU A 83 48.77 5.67 -16.32
C GLU A 83 49.43 5.24 -15.00
N GLU A 84 48.65 5.11 -13.94
CA GLU A 84 49.12 4.63 -12.63
C GLU A 84 49.58 3.16 -12.71
N TYR A 85 48.82 2.30 -13.38
CA TYR A 85 49.17 0.90 -13.58
C TYR A 85 50.45 0.75 -14.43
N GLU A 86 50.58 1.55 -15.48
CA GLU A 86 51.78 1.59 -16.32
C GLU A 86 53.01 2.05 -15.54
N ALA A 87 52.86 3.05 -14.65
CA ALA A 87 53.93 3.51 -13.78
C ALA A 87 54.38 2.45 -12.76
N GLU A 88 53.46 1.62 -12.26
CA GLU A 88 53.73 0.60 -11.24
C GLU A 88 54.25 -0.72 -11.83
N TYR A 89 53.67 -1.19 -12.94
CA TYR A 89 53.88 -2.52 -13.50
C TYR A 89 54.61 -2.53 -14.85
N GLY A 90 54.82 -1.34 -15.44
CA GLY A 90 55.48 -1.16 -16.73
C GLY A 90 54.54 -1.20 -17.93
N ALA A 91 54.99 -0.55 -19.01
CA ALA A 91 54.25 -0.39 -20.27
C ALA A 91 53.77 -1.71 -20.89
N GLU A 92 54.59 -2.77 -20.84
CA GLU A 92 54.23 -4.06 -21.44
C GLU A 92 53.02 -4.71 -20.76
N GLN A 93 52.99 -4.71 -19.42
CA GLN A 93 51.87 -5.28 -18.66
C GLN A 93 50.60 -4.42 -18.82
N ALA A 94 50.76 -3.10 -18.87
CA ALA A 94 49.65 -2.19 -19.12
C ALA A 94 49.02 -2.44 -20.51
N GLU A 95 49.84 -2.65 -21.54
CA GLU A 95 49.35 -2.90 -22.89
C GLU A 95 48.62 -4.25 -23.01
N VAL A 96 49.14 -5.30 -22.36
CA VAL A 96 48.45 -6.60 -22.28
C VAL A 96 47.08 -6.45 -21.62
N LEU A 97 47.01 -5.70 -20.52
CA LEU A 97 45.75 -5.45 -19.82
C LEU A 97 44.77 -4.63 -20.68
N LYS A 98 45.25 -3.58 -21.36
CA LYS A 98 44.45 -2.76 -22.29
C LYS A 98 43.84 -3.64 -23.38
N GLN A 99 44.62 -4.50 -24.02
CA GLN A 99 44.14 -5.39 -25.07
C GLN A 99 43.12 -6.42 -24.53
N ASN A 100 43.38 -7.01 -23.35
CA ASN A 100 42.45 -7.95 -22.72
C ASN A 100 41.11 -7.29 -22.38
N LEU A 101 41.13 -6.09 -21.81
CA LEU A 101 39.93 -5.33 -21.46
C LEU A 101 39.18 -4.87 -22.71
N LYS A 102 39.89 -4.46 -23.76
CA LYS A 102 39.30 -4.12 -25.06
C LYS A 102 38.49 -5.28 -25.62
N GLU A 103 39.10 -6.46 -25.72
CA GLU A 103 38.43 -7.63 -26.26
C GLU A 103 37.26 -8.07 -25.38
N PHE A 104 37.43 -8.02 -24.06
CA PHE A 104 36.40 -8.34 -23.09
C PHE A 104 35.15 -7.45 -23.26
N LEU A 105 35.33 -6.14 -23.35
CA LEU A 105 34.22 -5.18 -23.50
C LEU A 105 33.58 -5.25 -24.90
N LEU A 106 34.36 -5.44 -25.97
CA LEU A 106 33.83 -5.58 -27.33
C LEU A 106 33.03 -6.88 -27.54
N LYS A 107 33.35 -7.95 -26.78
CA LYS A 107 32.65 -9.25 -26.86
C LYS A 107 31.42 -9.33 -25.95
N ALA A 108 31.19 -8.35 -25.08
CA ALA A 108 30.01 -8.33 -24.22
C ALA A 108 28.72 -8.25 -25.08
N PRO A 109 27.75 -9.17 -24.91
CA PRO A 109 26.50 -9.12 -25.65
C PRO A 109 25.59 -8.01 -25.15
N SER A 110 24.71 -7.54 -26.03
CA SER A 110 23.69 -6.51 -25.69
C SER A 110 22.73 -6.93 -24.58
N HIS A 111 22.44 -8.23 -24.48
CA HIS A 111 21.59 -8.81 -23.46
C HIS A 111 21.81 -10.33 -23.35
N TYR A 112 21.41 -10.91 -22.22
CA TYR A 112 21.30 -12.35 -22.03
C TYR A 112 19.84 -12.78 -21.92
N VAL A 113 19.53 -13.97 -22.44
CA VAL A 113 18.22 -14.61 -22.32
C VAL A 113 18.42 -15.95 -21.62
N PHE A 114 17.86 -16.09 -20.43
CA PHE A 114 17.83 -17.33 -19.68
C PHE A 114 16.51 -18.06 -19.94
N THR A 115 16.62 -19.36 -20.22
CA THR A 115 15.46 -20.20 -20.54
C THR A 115 15.30 -21.30 -19.50
N LYS A 116 14.04 -21.66 -19.23
CA LYS A 116 13.68 -22.86 -18.45
C LYS A 116 12.80 -23.73 -19.33
N ASN A 117 13.20 -24.97 -19.56
CA ASN A 117 12.52 -25.89 -20.49
C ASN A 117 12.34 -25.30 -21.91
N GLY A 118 13.29 -24.51 -22.39
CA GLY A 118 13.24 -23.88 -23.71
C GLY A 118 12.37 -22.62 -23.80
N VAL A 119 11.70 -22.22 -22.71
CA VAL A 119 10.91 -20.98 -22.65
C VAL A 119 11.75 -19.87 -22.00
N PRO A 120 11.91 -18.69 -22.62
CA PRO A 120 12.51 -17.53 -21.98
C PRO A 120 11.78 -17.17 -20.69
N THR A 121 12.51 -17.17 -19.57
CA THR A 121 11.96 -16.79 -18.26
C THR A 121 12.54 -15.50 -17.74
N LEU A 122 13.75 -15.14 -18.19
CA LEU A 122 14.49 -14.00 -17.68
C LEU A 122 15.39 -13.41 -18.76
N VAL A 123 15.38 -12.10 -18.89
CA VAL A 123 16.23 -11.31 -19.78
C VAL A 123 16.98 -10.28 -18.96
N CYS A 124 18.25 -10.08 -19.27
CA CYS A 124 19.08 -9.09 -18.61
C CYS A 124 19.68 -8.16 -19.65
N THR A 125 19.51 -6.86 -19.47
CA THR A 125 19.98 -5.79 -20.36
C THR A 125 20.48 -4.60 -19.53
N HIS A 126 21.27 -3.70 -20.12
CA HIS A 126 21.78 -2.54 -19.40
C HIS A 126 20.72 -1.45 -19.18
N ALA A 127 20.16 -0.88 -20.24
CA ALA A 127 19.17 0.22 -20.16
C ALA A 127 17.73 -0.21 -20.48
N GLY A 128 17.54 -1.20 -21.35
CA GLY A 128 16.21 -1.68 -21.72
C GLY A 128 16.21 -2.57 -22.95
N ILE A 129 15.08 -3.24 -23.22
CA ILE A 129 14.92 -4.08 -24.41
C ILE A 129 13.43 -4.22 -24.76
N LYS A 130 13.08 -4.14 -26.06
CA LYS A 130 11.70 -4.39 -26.53
C LYS A 130 11.44 -5.89 -26.64
N ASP A 131 10.19 -6.31 -26.46
CA ASP A 131 9.79 -7.72 -26.58
C ASP A 131 10.20 -8.34 -27.93
N GLU A 132 10.08 -7.59 -29.02
CA GLU A 132 10.48 -8.00 -30.36
C GLU A 132 12.01 -8.14 -30.57
N TYR A 133 12.83 -7.59 -29.66
CA TYR A 133 14.29 -7.63 -29.71
C TYR A 133 14.88 -8.78 -28.89
N ILE A 134 14.10 -9.38 -27.98
CA ILE A 134 14.57 -10.48 -27.12
C ILE A 134 15.05 -11.66 -27.98
N GLY A 135 16.31 -12.07 -27.76
CA GLY A 135 16.95 -13.19 -28.46
C GLY A 135 17.50 -12.88 -29.85
N LYS A 136 17.46 -11.61 -30.30
CA LYS A 136 18.03 -11.16 -31.58
C LYS A 136 19.28 -10.31 -31.35
N GLN A 137 20.16 -10.22 -32.35
CA GLN A 137 21.33 -9.34 -32.29
C GLN A 137 21.40 -8.46 -33.54
N SER A 138 21.45 -7.15 -33.33
CA SER A 138 21.70 -6.15 -34.36
C SER A 138 22.32 -4.91 -33.73
N ARG A 139 22.82 -4.00 -34.57
CA ARG A 139 23.35 -2.71 -34.10
C ARG A 139 22.28 -1.90 -33.38
N ASP A 140 21.07 -1.82 -33.95
CA ASP A 140 19.95 -1.08 -33.38
C ASP A 140 19.51 -1.66 -32.02
N ILE A 141 19.53 -2.99 -31.88
CA ILE A 141 19.24 -3.67 -30.60
C ILE A 141 20.31 -3.32 -29.57
N SER A 142 21.59 -3.34 -29.96
CA SER A 142 22.70 -3.02 -29.06
C SER A 142 22.63 -1.55 -28.60
N ASP A 143 22.34 -0.63 -29.51
CA ASP A 143 22.18 0.78 -29.18
C ASP A 143 20.97 1.02 -28.28
N PHE A 144 19.83 0.35 -28.52
CA PHE A 144 18.68 0.40 -27.62
C PHE A 144 19.02 -0.16 -26.22
N CYS A 145 19.77 -1.27 -26.14
CA CYS A 145 20.19 -1.85 -24.85
C CYS A 145 21.18 -0.97 -24.09
N ARG A 146 21.99 -0.15 -24.78
CA ARG A 146 22.95 0.78 -24.15
C ARG A 146 22.31 2.06 -23.65
N TYR A 147 21.39 2.64 -24.42
CA TYR A 147 20.89 4.00 -24.17
C TYR A 147 19.42 4.07 -23.74
N GLY A 148 18.65 3.00 -23.98
CA GLY A 148 17.21 2.97 -23.78
C GLY A 148 16.44 3.66 -24.90
N ASP A 149 15.16 3.93 -24.65
CA ASP A 149 14.27 4.64 -25.58
C ASP A 149 14.38 6.16 -25.38
N THR A 150 15.10 6.85 -26.27
CA THR A 150 15.37 8.30 -26.19
C THR A 150 14.59 9.09 -27.24
N ASP A 151 13.90 10.15 -26.84
CA ASP A 151 13.06 11.05 -27.66
C ASP A 151 13.64 12.46 -27.76
N GLY A 152 14.81 12.60 -28.40
CA GLY A 152 15.50 13.89 -28.51
C GLY A 152 16.07 14.37 -27.19
N LEU A 153 16.32 15.68 -27.07
CA LEU A 153 16.94 16.33 -25.91
C LEU A 153 15.91 17.15 -25.12
N ASP A 154 16.06 17.21 -23.81
CA ASP A 154 15.31 18.09 -22.91
C ASP A 154 15.86 19.55 -22.95
N GLU A 155 15.24 20.43 -22.18
CA GLU A 155 15.63 21.86 -22.09
C GLU A 155 17.06 22.07 -21.54
N LYS A 156 17.65 21.05 -20.90
CA LYS A 156 19.02 21.04 -20.39
C LYS A 156 20.00 20.32 -21.33
N GLY A 157 19.54 19.86 -22.51
CA GLY A 157 20.36 19.12 -23.46
C GLY A 157 20.61 17.65 -23.11
N LYS A 158 19.87 17.06 -22.17
CA LYS A 158 19.92 15.63 -21.81
C LYS A 158 18.90 14.82 -22.62
N PRO A 159 19.17 13.55 -22.98
CA PRO A 159 18.20 12.73 -23.71
C PRO A 159 16.89 12.55 -22.94
N LYS A 160 15.75 12.91 -23.55
CA LYS A 160 14.43 12.67 -22.96
C LYS A 160 14.11 11.18 -23.05
N ARG A 161 14.07 10.48 -21.92
CA ARG A 161 13.85 9.03 -21.88
C ARG A 161 12.34 8.71 -21.86
N LYS A 162 11.91 7.72 -22.64
CA LYS A 162 10.56 7.14 -22.59
C LYS A 162 10.53 5.95 -21.64
N ASP A 163 9.37 5.73 -21.03
CA ASP A 163 9.07 4.57 -20.19
C ASP A 163 8.84 3.32 -21.05
N TRP A 164 9.89 2.81 -21.71
CA TRP A 164 9.79 1.67 -22.66
C TRP A 164 9.12 0.43 -22.06
N PHE A 165 9.28 0.23 -20.74
CA PHE A 165 8.71 -0.87 -19.97
C PHE A 165 7.17 -0.84 -19.91
N VAL A 166 6.54 0.30 -20.22
CA VAL A 166 5.06 0.40 -20.34
C VAL A 166 4.54 -0.46 -21.49
N HIS A 167 5.36 -0.71 -22.51
CA HIS A 167 5.01 -1.52 -23.68
C HIS A 167 5.33 -3.01 -23.53
N HIS A 168 5.99 -3.42 -22.45
CA HIS A 168 6.27 -4.83 -22.19
C HIS A 168 4.99 -5.57 -21.80
N GLN A 169 4.66 -6.64 -22.51
CA GLN A 169 3.41 -7.39 -22.30
C GLN A 169 3.63 -8.90 -22.11
N THR A 170 4.86 -9.38 -22.18
CA THR A 170 5.15 -10.81 -22.04
C THR A 170 5.32 -11.21 -20.57
N SER A 171 5.30 -12.52 -20.30
CA SER A 171 5.57 -13.07 -18.97
C SER A 171 7.06 -13.18 -18.65
N THR A 172 7.94 -12.78 -19.56
CA THR A 172 9.39 -12.86 -19.42
C THR A 172 9.85 -11.76 -18.47
N LEU A 173 10.57 -12.11 -17.40
CA LEU A 173 11.11 -11.10 -16.48
C LEU A 173 12.26 -10.35 -17.15
N ILE A 174 12.25 -9.01 -17.17
CA ILE A 174 13.38 -8.22 -17.68
C ILE A 174 14.09 -7.50 -16.53
N VAL A 175 15.36 -7.77 -16.29
CA VAL A 175 16.20 -7.05 -15.32
C VAL A 175 17.07 -6.03 -16.06
N TRP A 176 17.00 -4.78 -15.63
CA TRP A 176 17.64 -3.63 -16.28
C TRP A 176 18.10 -2.56 -15.27
N GLY A 177 18.74 -1.49 -15.76
CA GLY A 177 19.38 -0.44 -14.97
C GLY A 177 19.55 0.86 -15.76
N HIS A 178 20.65 1.60 -15.55
CA HIS A 178 20.99 2.85 -16.27
C HIS A 178 20.08 4.06 -15.97
N ASP A 179 18.95 3.87 -15.28
CA ASP A 179 18.06 4.91 -14.78
C ASP A 179 18.04 4.86 -13.24
N PRO A 180 18.90 5.63 -12.55
CA PRO A 180 18.99 5.61 -11.09
C PRO A 180 17.65 5.93 -10.41
N LYS A 181 17.19 5.03 -9.54
CA LYS A 181 16.01 5.21 -8.68
C LYS A 181 16.35 4.97 -7.20
N PRO A 182 15.70 5.61 -6.23
CA PRO A 182 16.01 5.40 -4.80
C PRO A 182 15.72 3.96 -4.31
N GLN A 183 14.77 3.26 -4.94
CA GLN A 183 14.42 1.87 -4.67
C GLN A 183 14.27 1.09 -6.00
N PRO A 184 14.36 -0.25 -5.96
CA PRO A 184 14.09 -1.08 -7.13
C PRO A 184 12.71 -0.79 -7.72
N LEU A 185 12.64 -0.55 -9.03
CA LEU A 185 11.38 -0.27 -9.72
C LEU A 185 10.87 -1.54 -10.39
N LEU A 186 9.71 -2.03 -9.96
CA LEU A 186 9.02 -3.18 -10.56
C LEU A 186 7.76 -2.71 -11.29
N ILE A 187 7.81 -2.71 -12.62
CA ILE A 187 6.69 -2.31 -13.49
C ILE A 187 6.62 -3.29 -14.66
N ASN A 188 5.41 -3.79 -14.96
CA ASN A 188 5.13 -4.71 -16.06
C ASN A 188 6.16 -5.85 -16.15
N ASN A 189 6.42 -6.56 -15.05
CA ASN A 189 7.39 -7.66 -15.03
C ASN A 189 8.81 -7.28 -15.50
N THR A 190 9.18 -6.00 -15.37
CA THR A 190 10.54 -5.50 -15.53
C THR A 190 11.04 -4.97 -14.18
N ILE A 191 12.32 -5.19 -13.87
CA ILE A 191 12.98 -4.79 -12.63
C ILE A 191 14.15 -3.88 -12.95
N ASN A 192 14.09 -2.64 -12.48
CA ASN A 192 15.24 -1.75 -12.44
C ASN A 192 16.03 -1.96 -11.13
N ILE A 193 17.29 -2.41 -11.23
CA ILE A 193 18.20 -2.59 -10.09
C ILE A 193 19.25 -1.47 -9.97
N ASP A 194 19.17 -0.41 -10.76
CA ASP A 194 20.02 0.77 -10.65
C ASP A 194 19.50 1.67 -9.53
N GLN A 195 20.12 1.54 -8.35
CA GLN A 195 19.82 2.40 -7.20
C GLN A 195 20.79 3.57 -7.03
N GLY A 196 21.47 3.98 -8.11
CA GLY A 196 22.33 5.16 -8.12
C GLY A 196 23.47 5.07 -7.11
N VAL A 197 24.08 3.89 -6.96
CA VAL A 197 25.20 3.66 -6.02
C VAL A 197 26.32 4.71 -6.17
N VAL A 198 26.64 5.11 -7.41
CA VAL A 198 27.64 6.13 -7.69
C VAL A 198 27.26 7.51 -7.13
N PHE A 199 25.97 7.78 -7.02
CA PHE A 199 25.39 9.03 -6.52
C PHE A 199 25.13 8.98 -5.00
N GLY A 200 25.66 7.98 -4.28
CA GLY A 200 25.45 7.81 -2.85
C GLY A 200 24.22 6.99 -2.47
N GLY A 201 23.59 6.32 -3.45
CA GLY A 201 22.45 5.44 -3.26
C GLY A 201 22.84 4.05 -2.73
N LYS A 202 22.37 2.99 -3.40
CA LYS A 202 22.63 1.59 -2.98
C LYS A 202 23.18 0.74 -4.13
N LEU A 203 24.15 -0.12 -3.83
CA LEU A 203 24.52 -1.26 -4.65
C LEU A 203 23.47 -2.34 -4.45
N THR A 204 22.62 -2.58 -5.45
CA THR A 204 21.53 -3.54 -5.32
C THR A 204 21.80 -4.78 -6.15
N ALA A 205 21.49 -5.92 -5.56
CA ALA A 205 21.40 -7.19 -6.23
C ALA A 205 19.99 -7.78 -6.21
N PHE A 206 19.60 -8.43 -7.30
CA PHE A 206 18.37 -9.22 -7.40
C PHE A 206 18.71 -10.71 -7.50
N ARG A 207 18.13 -11.53 -6.61
CA ARG A 207 18.32 -12.98 -6.56
C ARG A 207 17.22 -13.66 -7.36
N TYR A 208 17.59 -14.51 -8.31
CA TYR A 208 16.64 -15.31 -9.08
C TYR A 208 16.98 -16.81 -8.97
N PRO A 209 15.99 -17.69 -8.69
CA PRO A 209 14.53 -17.49 -8.77
C PRO A 209 13.84 -16.98 -7.49
N GLU A 210 14.57 -16.70 -6.41
CA GLU A 210 14.03 -16.31 -5.10
C GLU A 210 13.24 -15.00 -5.13
N LYS A 211 13.53 -14.12 -6.09
CA LYS A 211 12.97 -12.77 -6.26
C LYS A 211 13.22 -11.84 -5.07
N GLU A 212 14.38 -12.00 -4.44
CA GLU A 212 14.79 -11.18 -3.31
C GLU A 212 15.74 -10.06 -3.74
N PHE A 213 15.58 -8.87 -3.14
CA PHE A 213 16.53 -7.77 -3.27
C PHE A 213 17.50 -7.76 -2.10
N VAL A 214 18.80 -7.71 -2.40
CA VAL A 214 19.86 -7.50 -1.41
C VAL A 214 20.54 -6.20 -1.76
N SER A 215 20.71 -5.28 -0.82
CA SER A 215 21.35 -3.99 -1.13
C SER A 215 22.30 -3.54 -0.04
N VAL A 216 23.37 -2.85 -0.44
CA VAL A 216 24.34 -2.21 0.45
C VAL A 216 24.36 -0.73 0.12
N LYS A 217 24.24 0.12 1.14
CA LYS A 217 24.30 1.58 0.95
C LYS A 217 25.74 1.99 0.59
N ALA A 218 25.87 2.88 -0.38
CA ALA A 218 27.16 3.48 -0.73
C ALA A 218 27.74 4.24 0.47
N ALA A 219 29.06 4.19 0.65
CA ALA A 219 29.72 4.87 1.76
C ALA A 219 29.64 6.41 1.65
N LYS A 220 29.51 6.93 0.43
CA LYS A 220 29.40 8.37 0.12
C LYS A 220 28.84 8.56 -1.29
N ASP A 221 28.46 9.80 -1.64
CA ASP A 221 28.29 10.20 -3.03
C ASP A 221 29.67 10.24 -3.69
N TYR A 222 29.88 9.34 -4.65
CA TYR A 222 31.11 9.27 -5.41
C TYR A 222 31.07 10.27 -6.55
N ALA A 223 29.99 10.34 -7.33
CA ALA A 223 29.86 11.24 -8.47
C ALA A 223 30.20 12.69 -8.09
N GLN A 224 29.81 13.15 -6.89
CA GLN A 224 29.97 14.53 -6.40
C GLN A 224 29.52 15.57 -7.45
N SER A 225 28.57 15.18 -8.29
CA SER A 225 28.08 15.99 -9.39
C SER A 225 26.98 16.90 -8.87
N PRO A 226 26.92 18.18 -9.29
CA PRO A 226 25.75 19.02 -9.03
C PRO A 226 24.47 18.43 -9.65
N ASP A 227 24.61 17.63 -10.72
CA ASP A 227 23.53 16.91 -11.38
C ASP A 227 23.38 15.49 -10.79
N ASN A 228 23.08 15.39 -9.49
CA ASN A 228 22.83 14.09 -8.85
C ASN A 228 21.37 13.64 -9.14
N PRO A 229 21.15 12.55 -9.92
CA PRO A 229 19.81 12.11 -10.30
C PRO A 229 18.94 11.71 -9.10
N LEU A 230 19.53 11.24 -7.99
CA LEU A 230 18.78 10.90 -6.79
C LEU A 230 18.29 12.16 -6.06
N VAL A 231 19.06 13.24 -6.08
CA VAL A 231 18.67 14.54 -5.53
C VAL A 231 17.62 15.21 -6.42
N GLU A 232 17.80 15.19 -7.74
CA GLU A 232 16.78 15.67 -8.70
C GLU A 232 15.48 14.85 -8.57
N TRP A 233 15.59 13.53 -8.39
CA TRP A 233 14.47 12.64 -8.14
C TRP A 233 13.76 12.99 -6.83
N GLU A 234 14.51 13.19 -5.74
CA GLU A 234 13.94 13.54 -4.43
C GLU A 234 13.20 14.89 -4.48
N ALA A 235 13.78 15.88 -5.16
CA ALA A 235 13.16 17.18 -5.37
C ALA A 235 11.87 17.09 -6.22
N SER A 236 11.79 16.14 -7.14
CA SER A 236 10.64 15.93 -8.02
C SER A 236 9.66 14.85 -7.52
N ARG A 237 9.92 14.22 -6.37
CA ARG A 237 9.11 13.09 -5.88
C ARG A 237 7.66 13.47 -5.62
N LEU A 238 7.42 14.73 -5.24
CA LEU A 238 6.10 15.29 -4.95
C LEU A 238 5.41 15.90 -6.18
N ASN A 239 6.00 15.76 -7.38
CA ASN A 239 5.37 16.24 -8.60
C ASN A 239 4.02 15.55 -8.80
N PRO A 240 3.01 16.29 -9.31
CA PRO A 240 1.68 15.74 -9.53
C PRO A 240 1.71 14.59 -10.55
N PRO A 241 0.87 13.55 -10.36
CA PRO A 241 0.79 12.41 -11.25
C PRO A 241 0.35 12.79 -12.66
N ASN A 242 0.86 12.09 -13.67
CA ASN A 242 0.35 12.21 -15.03
C ASN A 242 -0.94 11.40 -15.20
N ILE A 243 -2.09 12.07 -15.07
CA ILE A 243 -3.44 11.48 -15.17
C ILE A 243 -3.64 10.68 -16.47
N GLY A 244 -2.96 11.07 -17.56
CA GLY A 244 -3.01 10.37 -18.84
C GLY A 244 -2.59 8.90 -18.76
N LYS A 245 -1.75 8.53 -17.78
CA LYS A 245 -1.32 7.14 -17.54
C LYS A 245 -2.44 6.26 -16.98
N PHE A 246 -3.44 6.84 -16.30
CA PHE A 246 -4.47 6.07 -15.58
C PHE A 246 -5.82 6.05 -16.28
N ILE A 247 -6.12 7.07 -17.10
CA ILE A 247 -7.47 7.31 -17.64
C ILE A 247 -8.03 6.19 -18.53
N ASN A 248 -7.17 5.33 -19.07
CA ASN A 248 -7.54 4.20 -19.93
C ASN A 248 -7.58 2.85 -19.19
N GLY A 249 -7.54 2.88 -17.86
CA GLY A 249 -7.35 1.69 -17.03
C GLY A 249 -5.86 1.35 -16.90
N TYR A 250 -5.51 0.74 -15.78
CA TYR A 250 -4.13 0.42 -15.41
C TYR A 250 -4.12 -0.74 -14.42
N SER A 251 -2.93 -1.23 -14.11
CA SER A 251 -2.73 -2.28 -13.12
C SER A 251 -1.75 -1.80 -12.05
N VAL A 252 -2.02 -2.19 -10.81
CA VAL A 252 -1.11 -1.97 -9.69
C VAL A 252 -0.59 -3.31 -9.25
N LEU A 253 0.73 -3.47 -9.22
CA LEU A 253 1.35 -4.64 -8.62
C LEU A 253 1.42 -4.43 -7.11
N THR A 254 0.89 -5.39 -6.36
CA THR A 254 0.92 -5.43 -4.89
C THR A 254 1.65 -6.69 -4.45
N GLU A 255 2.37 -6.62 -3.34
CA GLU A 255 3.05 -7.78 -2.79
C GLU A 255 2.05 -8.89 -2.39
N GLN A 256 0.92 -8.53 -1.78
CA GLN A 256 -0.02 -9.50 -1.18
C GLN A 256 -1.00 -10.15 -2.17
N LEU A 257 -1.34 -9.49 -3.28
CA LEU A 257 -2.31 -10.01 -4.26
C LEU A 257 -1.75 -10.09 -5.69
N GLY A 258 -0.51 -9.70 -5.91
CA GLY A 258 0.05 -9.57 -7.26
C GLY A 258 -0.66 -8.44 -8.03
N GLU A 259 -0.95 -8.70 -9.29
CA GLU A 259 -1.51 -7.69 -10.20
C GLU A 259 -3.00 -7.41 -9.89
N VAL A 260 -3.29 -6.17 -9.51
CA VAL A 260 -4.64 -5.65 -9.32
C VAL A 260 -4.99 -4.75 -10.50
N ARG A 261 -5.83 -5.26 -11.42
CA ARG A 261 -6.26 -4.52 -12.62
C ARG A 261 -7.49 -3.66 -12.36
N ILE A 262 -7.46 -2.41 -12.82
CA ILE A 262 -8.53 -1.42 -12.72
C ILE A 262 -9.00 -1.03 -14.12
N GLN A 263 -10.30 -1.17 -14.36
CA GLN A 263 -10.90 -0.92 -15.66
C GLN A 263 -11.20 0.58 -15.86
N GLN A 264 -11.04 1.06 -17.10
CA GLN A 264 -11.32 2.45 -17.48
C GLN A 264 -12.66 3.00 -16.96
N GLY A 265 -13.73 2.18 -17.00
CA GLY A 265 -15.08 2.60 -16.62
C GLY A 265 -15.24 3.10 -15.19
N ILE A 266 -14.40 2.61 -14.27
CA ILE A 266 -14.43 3.01 -12.84
C ILE A 266 -13.34 4.03 -12.49
N VAL A 267 -12.30 4.19 -13.33
CA VAL A 267 -11.21 5.14 -13.07
C VAL A 267 -11.65 6.58 -13.31
N LYS A 268 -12.34 6.85 -14.43
CA LYS A 268 -12.74 8.22 -14.80
C LYS A 268 -13.57 8.93 -13.71
N PRO A 269 -14.64 8.31 -13.15
CA PRO A 269 -15.39 8.92 -12.06
C PRO A 269 -14.55 9.14 -10.79
N ALA A 270 -13.58 8.26 -10.53
CA ALA A 270 -12.71 8.41 -9.37
C ALA A 270 -11.72 9.57 -9.52
N ILE A 271 -11.19 9.83 -10.72
CA ILE A 271 -10.35 11.00 -11.00
C ILE A 271 -11.14 12.29 -10.74
N ASP A 272 -12.40 12.35 -11.18
CA ASP A 272 -13.27 13.51 -10.98
C ASP A 272 -13.49 13.80 -9.48
N ALA A 273 -13.78 12.75 -8.71
CA ALA A 273 -13.95 12.85 -7.26
C ALA A 273 -12.68 13.31 -6.53
N ILE A 274 -11.49 12.84 -6.95
CA ILE A 274 -10.20 13.30 -6.38
C ILE A 274 -9.96 14.78 -6.71
N SER A 275 -10.25 15.18 -7.95
CA SER A 275 -9.95 16.54 -8.40
C SER A 275 -10.80 17.61 -7.69
N HIS A 276 -12.03 17.28 -7.29
CA HIS A 276 -12.98 18.26 -6.76
C HIS A 276 -13.23 18.17 -5.26
N ASP A 277 -13.18 16.96 -4.68
CA ASP A 277 -13.73 16.74 -3.33
C ASP A 277 -12.72 16.28 -2.28
N THR A 278 -11.53 15.81 -2.68
CA THR A 278 -10.54 15.27 -1.74
C THR A 278 -9.63 16.35 -1.16
N ILE A 279 -8.92 16.00 -0.10
CA ILE A 279 -7.75 16.76 0.37
C ILE A 279 -6.66 16.79 -0.73
N PRO A 280 -5.65 17.68 -0.62
CA PRO A 280 -4.52 17.68 -1.54
C PRO A 280 -3.90 16.29 -1.69
N ILE A 281 -3.54 15.93 -2.92
CA ILE A 281 -3.07 14.59 -3.26
C ILE A 281 -1.82 14.21 -2.47
N GLU A 282 -0.91 15.16 -2.27
CA GLU A 282 0.33 15.01 -1.51
C GLU A 282 0.10 14.58 -0.04
N GLN A 283 -1.11 14.84 0.49
CA GLN A 283 -1.52 14.45 1.84
C GLN A 283 -2.43 13.19 1.83
N LEU A 284 -2.96 12.79 0.67
CA LEU A 284 -3.86 11.66 0.48
C LEU A 284 -3.08 10.40 0.13
N ILE A 285 -2.36 9.84 1.10
CA ILE A 285 -1.43 8.72 0.88
C ILE A 285 -2.07 7.34 1.07
N TYR A 286 -3.30 7.28 1.60
CA TYR A 286 -3.98 6.03 1.94
C TYR A 286 -5.49 6.18 1.83
N ILE A 287 -6.18 5.14 1.41
CA ILE A 287 -7.63 5.04 1.51
C ILE A 287 -7.96 3.73 2.21
N PRO A 288 -8.68 3.76 3.35
CA PRO A 288 -8.95 2.55 4.11
C PRO A 288 -9.86 1.60 3.34
N PRO A 289 -9.63 0.28 3.42
CA PRO A 289 -10.43 -0.69 2.68
C PRO A 289 -11.85 -0.79 3.24
N THR A 290 -12.76 -1.23 2.38
CA THR A 290 -14.05 -1.74 2.81
C THR A 290 -13.88 -3.00 3.67
N MET A 291 -14.84 -3.27 4.54
CA MET A 291 -14.77 -4.37 5.49
C MET A 291 -15.81 -5.43 5.14
N SER A 292 -15.41 -6.70 5.20
CA SER A 292 -16.30 -7.84 4.95
C SER A 292 -17.27 -8.05 6.11
N PRO A 293 -18.54 -8.40 5.84
CA PRO A 293 -19.41 -9.07 6.83
C PRO A 293 -18.95 -10.52 7.06
N THR A 294 -19.62 -11.23 7.95
CA THR A 294 -19.46 -12.68 8.10
C THR A 294 -19.61 -13.39 6.74
N PRO A 295 -18.69 -14.30 6.37
CA PRO A 295 -18.74 -14.95 5.06
C PRO A 295 -20.04 -15.72 4.81
N SER A 296 -20.58 -16.36 5.85
CA SER A 296 -21.90 -16.99 5.88
C SER A 296 -22.83 -16.26 6.84
N ALA A 297 -24.14 -16.37 6.59
CA ALA A 297 -25.14 -16.00 7.58
C ALA A 297 -25.11 -16.97 8.78
N SER A 298 -25.60 -16.50 9.93
CA SER A 298 -25.66 -17.30 11.14
C SER A 298 -26.56 -18.52 11.00
N VAL A 299 -26.08 -19.67 11.52
CA VAL A 299 -26.88 -20.89 11.61
C VAL A 299 -27.97 -20.80 12.67
N LEU A 300 -27.80 -19.94 13.69
CA LEU A 300 -28.80 -19.71 14.73
C LEU A 300 -30.03 -18.99 14.15
N ASP A 301 -31.22 -19.44 14.53
CA ASP A 301 -32.48 -18.97 13.94
C ASP A 301 -32.72 -17.47 14.13
N ASP A 302 -32.38 -16.93 15.29
CA ASP A 302 -32.62 -15.53 15.66
C ASP A 302 -31.57 -14.52 15.15
N PHE A 303 -30.50 -15.00 14.50
CA PHE A 303 -29.36 -14.17 14.11
C PHE A 303 -29.11 -14.19 12.61
N LEU A 304 -28.77 -13.02 12.08
CA LEU A 304 -28.20 -12.89 10.74
C LEU A 304 -26.66 -12.98 10.78
N GLU A 305 -26.06 -12.40 11.81
CA GLU A 305 -24.62 -12.38 12.08
C GLU A 305 -24.39 -12.85 13.52
N HIS A 306 -23.40 -13.72 13.71
CA HIS A 306 -22.98 -14.20 15.02
C HIS A 306 -21.43 -14.40 15.01
N PRO A 307 -20.73 -14.27 16.15
CA PRO A 307 -19.26 -14.37 16.17
C PRO A 307 -18.72 -15.70 15.64
N LYS A 308 -19.48 -16.79 15.83
CA LYS A 308 -19.10 -18.15 15.45
C LYS A 308 -18.69 -18.26 13.99
N GLU A 309 -19.43 -17.66 13.05
CA GLU A 309 -19.16 -17.77 11.61
C GLU A 309 -17.84 -17.08 11.22
N ALA A 310 -17.49 -15.98 11.88
CA ALA A 310 -16.23 -15.28 11.66
C ALA A 310 -15.04 -16.06 12.25
N ILE A 311 -15.20 -16.63 13.44
CA ILE A 311 -14.19 -17.48 14.09
C ILE A 311 -13.93 -18.73 13.26
N ASP A 312 -15.00 -19.40 12.81
CA ASP A 312 -14.91 -20.62 11.99
C ASP A 312 -14.27 -20.34 10.63
N TYR A 313 -14.49 -19.16 10.04
CA TYR A 313 -13.78 -18.76 8.83
C TYR A 313 -12.27 -18.79 9.04
N TYR A 314 -11.77 -18.12 10.08
CA TYR A 314 -10.34 -18.05 10.37
C TYR A 314 -9.75 -19.42 10.73
N ARG A 315 -10.42 -20.21 11.57
CA ARG A 315 -9.96 -21.55 11.94
C ARG A 315 -9.87 -22.51 10.76
N LYS A 316 -10.84 -22.46 9.83
CA LYS A 316 -10.79 -23.25 8.58
C LYS A 316 -9.58 -22.87 7.69
N GLN A 317 -9.05 -21.66 7.86
CA GLN A 317 -7.86 -21.18 7.16
C GLN A 317 -6.56 -21.40 7.95
N GLY A 318 -6.61 -22.12 9.08
CA GLY A 318 -5.44 -22.43 9.90
C GLY A 318 -5.04 -21.34 10.90
N ILE A 319 -5.85 -20.30 11.08
CA ILE A 319 -5.60 -19.26 12.08
C ILE A 319 -6.16 -19.72 13.43
N THR A 320 -5.29 -19.82 14.43
CA THR A 320 -5.64 -20.28 15.79
C THR A 320 -5.82 -19.13 16.77
N THR A 321 -5.11 -18.02 16.58
CA THR A 321 -5.21 -16.81 17.40
C THR A 321 -5.89 -15.69 16.63
N MET A 322 -6.92 -15.08 17.22
CA MET A 322 -7.65 -13.94 16.66
C MET A 322 -7.82 -12.85 17.72
N VAL A 323 -8.05 -11.62 17.27
CA VAL A 323 -8.34 -10.46 18.12
C VAL A 323 -9.72 -9.94 17.79
N ALA A 324 -10.59 -9.86 18.80
CA ALA A 324 -11.92 -9.25 18.70
C ALA A 324 -11.86 -7.85 19.30
N GLU A 325 -12.08 -6.83 18.48
CA GLU A 325 -12.12 -5.42 18.89
C GLU A 325 -13.56 -4.92 18.90
N LYS A 326 -13.88 -4.03 19.85
CA LYS A 326 -15.17 -3.34 19.86
C LYS A 326 -15.32 -2.52 18.57
N LYS A 327 -16.44 -2.72 17.88
CA LYS A 327 -16.77 -1.93 16.70
C LYS A 327 -17.40 -0.61 17.15
N HIS A 328 -16.59 0.44 17.17
CA HIS A 328 -17.06 1.80 17.43
C HIS A 328 -18.00 2.26 16.32
N MET A 329 -19.07 2.93 16.71
CA MET A 329 -20.07 3.46 15.78
C MET A 329 -19.81 4.95 15.57
N GLY A 330 -19.12 5.28 14.49
CA GLY A 330 -18.75 6.65 14.18
C GLY A 330 -18.56 6.85 12.68
N SER A 331 -17.47 7.51 12.32
CA SER A 331 -17.02 7.58 10.93
C SER A 331 -15.53 7.33 10.85
N ARG A 332 -15.16 6.32 10.06
CA ARG A 332 -13.76 6.00 9.78
C ARG A 332 -13.02 7.20 9.19
N ALA A 333 -11.92 7.54 9.84
CA ALA A 333 -11.03 8.63 9.48
C ALA A 333 -9.58 8.16 9.50
N VAL A 334 -8.79 8.74 8.61
CA VAL A 334 -7.33 8.65 8.64
C VAL A 334 -6.80 9.94 9.21
N LEU A 335 -5.93 9.84 10.22
CA LEU A 335 -5.20 10.98 10.77
C LEU A 335 -3.76 10.86 10.32
N PHE A 336 -3.29 11.88 9.60
CA PHE A 336 -1.90 11.99 9.21
C PHE A 336 -1.31 13.18 9.97
N LEU A 337 -0.55 12.90 11.03
CA LEU A 337 -0.09 13.89 12.00
C LEU A 337 1.42 14.04 11.93
N PHE A 338 1.91 15.26 12.05
CA PHE A 338 3.33 15.58 11.95
C PHE A 338 3.88 16.10 13.27
N LYS A 339 5.17 15.87 13.49
CA LYS A 339 5.90 16.43 14.64
C LYS A 339 5.88 17.97 14.63
N ASN A 340 6.06 18.56 13.46
CA ASN A 340 6.05 20.01 13.22
C ASN A 340 5.79 20.32 11.74
N GLU A 341 5.63 21.60 11.39
CA GLU A 341 5.34 22.04 10.02
C GLU A 341 6.47 21.73 9.03
N ALA A 342 7.74 21.77 9.47
CA ALA A 342 8.88 21.44 8.62
C ALA A 342 8.89 19.95 8.21
N ALA A 343 8.48 19.06 9.12
CA ALA A 343 8.29 17.64 8.81
C ALA A 343 7.17 17.45 7.77
N ALA A 344 6.05 18.17 7.91
CA ALA A 344 4.97 18.11 6.92
C ALA A 344 5.41 18.62 5.55
N GLU A 345 6.17 19.72 5.49
CA GLU A 345 6.68 20.30 4.25
C GLU A 345 7.64 19.34 3.54
N LYS A 346 8.54 18.68 4.27
CA LYS A 346 9.42 17.63 3.74
C LYS A 346 8.64 16.44 3.15
N HIS A 347 7.58 16.01 3.83
CA HIS A 347 6.85 14.78 3.48
C HIS A 347 5.76 15.00 2.43
N THR A 348 5.17 16.18 2.37
CA THR A 348 3.97 16.49 1.58
C THR A 348 4.06 17.80 0.80
N GLY A 349 5.06 18.65 1.04
CA GLY A 349 5.14 19.99 0.44
C GLY A 349 4.22 21.03 1.09
N PHE A 350 3.53 20.69 2.18
CA PHE A 350 2.62 21.60 2.90
C PHE A 350 3.09 21.90 4.32
N GLN A 351 3.01 23.16 4.71
CA GLN A 351 3.17 23.58 6.11
C GLN A 351 1.87 23.34 6.87
N THR A 352 1.80 22.22 7.58
CA THR A 352 0.67 21.84 8.44
C THR A 352 1.16 20.98 9.62
N LEU A 353 0.37 20.88 10.69
CA LEU A 353 0.61 19.94 11.78
C LEU A 353 -0.09 18.59 11.56
N GLY A 354 -0.96 18.50 10.55
CA GLY A 354 -1.66 17.27 10.19
C GLY A 354 -2.89 17.48 9.31
N THR A 355 -3.49 16.38 8.88
CA THR A 355 -4.74 16.34 8.13
C THR A 355 -5.60 15.19 8.62
N ILE A 356 -6.93 15.36 8.60
CA ILE A 356 -7.89 14.33 8.99
C ILE A 356 -8.88 14.14 7.85
N TYR A 357 -8.93 12.94 7.28
CA TYR A 357 -9.76 12.70 6.11
C TYR A 357 -10.56 11.41 6.20
N THR A 358 -11.69 11.40 5.49
CA THR A 358 -12.65 10.29 5.48
C THR A 358 -12.17 9.13 4.63
N ARG A 359 -12.85 7.98 4.71
CA ARG A 359 -12.66 6.84 3.81
C ARG A 359 -12.79 7.12 2.30
N ARG A 360 -13.21 8.33 1.91
CA ARG A 360 -13.31 8.80 0.52
C ARG A 360 -12.27 9.87 0.16
N GLY A 361 -11.30 10.11 1.03
CA GLY A 361 -10.25 11.13 0.85
C GLY A 361 -10.71 12.57 1.07
N ARG A 362 -11.97 12.80 1.43
CA ARG A 362 -12.48 14.15 1.73
C ARG A 362 -12.10 14.60 3.13
N ARG A 363 -11.87 15.91 3.33
CA ARG A 363 -11.60 16.48 4.66
C ARG A 363 -12.70 16.10 5.66
N PHE A 364 -12.29 15.69 6.86
CA PHE A 364 -13.23 15.24 7.87
C PHE A 364 -13.90 16.42 8.57
N PHE A 365 -13.16 17.46 8.95
CA PHE A 365 -13.74 18.63 9.61
C PHE A 365 -13.71 19.85 8.71
N ASP A 366 -14.45 20.90 9.06
CA ASP A 366 -14.16 22.23 8.53
C ASP A 366 -12.75 22.69 8.98
N ALA A 367 -12.17 23.64 8.27
CA ALA A 367 -10.78 24.05 8.50
C ALA A 367 -10.53 24.58 9.92
N ALA A 368 -11.50 25.24 10.56
CA ALA A 368 -11.31 25.80 11.89
C ALA A 368 -11.29 24.68 12.95
N THR A 369 -12.27 23.78 12.90
CA THR A 369 -12.36 22.63 13.81
C THR A 369 -11.16 21.68 13.65
N GLU A 370 -10.75 21.39 12.40
CA GLU A 370 -9.60 20.52 12.14
C GLU A 370 -8.31 21.09 12.74
N ASN A 371 -8.05 22.38 12.53
CA ASN A 371 -6.87 23.05 13.06
C ASN A 371 -6.82 23.01 14.59
N GLN A 372 -7.97 23.15 15.27
CA GLN A 372 -8.03 23.03 16.73
C GLN A 372 -7.67 21.61 17.20
N ILE A 373 -8.24 20.59 16.55
CA ILE A 373 -7.98 19.18 16.89
C ILE A 373 -6.51 18.83 16.63
N VAL A 374 -6.00 19.15 15.44
CA VAL A 374 -4.62 18.83 15.03
C VAL A 374 -3.60 19.55 15.91
N ARG A 375 -3.82 20.82 16.28
CA ARG A 375 -2.93 21.54 17.21
C ARG A 375 -2.88 20.88 18.58
N ARG A 376 -4.03 20.49 19.12
CA ARG A 376 -4.10 19.77 20.40
C ARG A 376 -3.35 18.44 20.32
N LEU A 377 -3.64 17.63 19.30
CA LEU A 377 -2.97 16.35 19.08
C LEU A 377 -1.45 16.51 18.91
N ASN A 378 -1.01 17.53 18.17
CA ASN A 378 0.41 17.80 18.00
C ASN A 378 1.09 18.15 19.33
N GLN A 379 0.45 18.94 20.20
CA GLN A 379 0.97 19.28 21.54
C GLN A 379 1.05 18.03 22.43
N ASP A 380 -0.03 17.25 22.48
CA ASP A 380 -0.14 16.06 23.33
C ASP A 380 0.85 14.96 22.90
N LEU A 381 1.18 14.87 21.60
CA LEU A 381 2.03 13.81 21.03
C LEU A 381 3.52 14.19 20.88
N GLN A 382 3.99 15.34 21.39
CA GLN A 382 5.42 15.69 21.25
C GLN A 382 6.35 14.61 21.83
N SER A 383 6.04 14.09 23.02
CA SER A 383 6.79 13.00 23.66
C SER A 383 6.75 11.70 22.86
N TYR A 384 5.65 11.43 22.14
CA TYR A 384 5.53 10.27 21.25
C TYR A 384 6.50 10.37 20.08
N PHE A 385 6.55 11.53 19.40
CA PHE A 385 7.46 11.74 18.28
C PHE A 385 8.93 11.61 18.70
N ASP A 386 9.28 12.10 19.88
CA ASP A 386 10.64 11.97 20.43
C ASP A 386 10.96 10.53 20.83
N LYS A 387 10.05 9.83 21.52
CA LYS A 387 10.22 8.43 21.95
C LYS A 387 10.46 7.50 20.77
N TYR A 388 9.69 7.65 19.69
CA TYR A 388 9.77 6.77 18.53
C TYR A 388 10.69 7.31 17.42
N ASN A 389 11.33 8.46 17.63
CA ASN A 389 12.20 9.13 16.66
C ASN A 389 11.57 9.18 15.25
N THR A 390 10.35 9.70 15.17
CA THR A 390 9.57 9.77 13.93
C THR A 390 9.11 11.20 13.64
N GLU A 391 9.04 11.54 12.35
CA GLU A 391 8.60 12.86 11.86
C GLU A 391 7.08 12.92 11.66
N PHE A 392 6.43 11.79 11.43
CA PHE A 392 4.99 11.67 11.30
C PHE A 392 4.44 10.39 11.92
N VAL A 393 3.13 10.36 12.14
CA VAL A 393 2.37 9.15 12.44
C VAL A 393 1.11 9.11 11.57
N LEU A 394 0.87 7.96 10.93
CA LEU A 394 -0.34 7.68 10.16
C LEU A 394 -1.24 6.74 10.96
N LEU A 395 -2.45 7.17 11.27
CA LEU A 395 -3.41 6.43 12.09
C LEU A 395 -4.67 6.12 11.30
N ASP A 396 -5.20 4.90 11.47
CA ASP A 396 -6.55 4.52 11.09
C ASP A 396 -7.44 4.51 12.33
N ALA A 397 -8.52 5.28 12.31
CA ALA A 397 -9.33 5.53 13.49
C ALA A 397 -10.83 5.61 13.17
N GLU A 398 -11.65 5.45 14.20
CA GLU A 398 -13.06 5.79 14.17
C GLU A 398 -13.28 7.10 14.96
N ILE A 399 -13.93 8.09 14.36
CA ILE A 399 -14.28 9.36 15.03
C ILE A 399 -15.75 9.34 15.43
N MET A 400 -16.04 9.70 16.69
CA MET A 400 -17.37 9.71 17.31
C MET A 400 -17.71 11.11 17.87
N PRO A 401 -19.01 11.47 17.96
CA PRO A 401 -20.21 10.68 17.63
C PRO A 401 -20.54 10.56 16.14
N TRP A 402 -21.44 9.62 15.82
CA TRP A 402 -21.93 9.39 14.46
C TRP A 402 -22.66 10.61 13.85
N ASN A 403 -23.40 11.37 14.67
CA ASN A 403 -24.08 12.58 14.22
C ASN A 403 -23.12 13.75 13.89
N LEU A 404 -21.79 13.62 14.03
CA LEU A 404 -20.85 14.62 13.49
C LEU A 404 -20.94 14.74 11.96
N LYS A 405 -21.14 13.62 11.26
CA LYS A 405 -21.19 13.57 9.80
C LYS A 405 -22.56 13.17 9.26
N ALA A 406 -23.39 12.50 10.05
CA ALA A 406 -24.62 11.91 9.58
C ALA A 406 -25.90 12.70 9.94
N ARG A 407 -25.81 13.98 10.35
CA ARG A 407 -27.00 14.75 10.83
C ARG A 407 -28.19 14.70 9.88
N GLU A 408 -27.98 15.03 8.61
CA GLU A 408 -29.05 15.03 7.61
C GLU A 408 -29.61 13.62 7.36
N LEU A 409 -28.73 12.62 7.29
CA LEU A 409 -29.13 11.23 7.11
C LEU A 409 -29.98 10.74 8.30
N ILE A 410 -29.54 11.04 9.53
CA ILE A 410 -30.24 10.70 10.77
C ILE A 410 -31.61 11.37 10.77
N SER A 411 -31.69 12.67 10.52
CA SER A 411 -32.94 13.42 10.49
C SER A 411 -33.91 12.88 9.43
N ASN A 412 -33.44 12.74 8.19
CA ASN A 412 -34.31 12.47 7.05
C ASN A 412 -34.68 10.99 6.88
N GLN A 413 -33.83 10.05 7.31
CA GLN A 413 -34.05 8.63 7.09
C GLN A 413 -34.27 7.82 8.37
N TYR A 414 -33.60 8.14 9.47
CA TYR A 414 -33.73 7.34 10.69
C TYR A 414 -34.81 7.89 11.63
N ALA A 415 -34.71 9.16 12.01
CA ALA A 415 -35.64 9.81 12.91
C ALA A 415 -37.05 9.86 12.32
N HIS A 416 -37.19 10.33 11.08
CA HIS A 416 -38.48 10.39 10.39
C HIS A 416 -39.16 9.01 10.30
N VAL A 417 -38.44 7.98 9.84
CA VAL A 417 -39.00 6.62 9.70
C VAL A 417 -39.38 6.05 11.06
N ALA A 418 -38.56 6.26 12.10
CA ALA A 418 -38.85 5.80 13.45
C ALA A 418 -40.09 6.45 14.06
N GLU A 419 -40.21 7.77 13.98
CA GLU A 419 -41.33 8.49 14.58
C GLU A 419 -42.67 8.12 13.94
N ILE A 420 -42.71 8.07 12.61
CA ILE A 420 -43.92 7.70 11.88
C ILE A 420 -44.27 6.22 12.13
N ALA A 421 -43.30 5.31 12.13
CA ALA A 421 -43.55 3.90 12.40
C ALA A 421 -44.07 3.66 13.82
N VAL A 422 -43.54 4.36 14.83
CA VAL A 422 -44.04 4.26 16.21
C VAL A 422 -45.48 4.76 16.31
N LEU A 423 -45.79 5.90 15.70
CA LEU A 423 -47.15 6.48 15.72
C LEU A 423 -48.16 5.57 15.03
N ASP A 424 -47.85 5.11 13.81
CA ASP A 424 -48.73 4.26 13.00
C ASP A 424 -49.01 2.92 13.70
N ARG A 425 -47.94 2.22 14.12
CA ARG A 425 -48.05 0.90 14.77
C ARG A 425 -48.76 0.98 16.11
N ALA A 426 -48.55 2.04 16.89
CA ALA A 426 -49.27 2.25 18.16
C ALA A 426 -50.77 2.47 17.92
N THR A 427 -51.13 3.29 16.93
CA THR A 427 -52.53 3.58 16.58
C THR A 427 -53.25 2.33 16.09
N LEU A 428 -52.59 1.52 15.25
CA LEU A 428 -53.15 0.28 14.74
C LEU A 428 -53.30 -0.77 15.84
N LYS A 429 -52.31 -0.87 16.74
CA LYS A 429 -52.40 -1.74 17.91
C LYS A 429 -53.62 -1.38 18.78
N GLU A 430 -53.79 -0.10 19.13
CA GLU A 430 -54.93 0.37 19.95
C GLU A 430 -56.28 0.01 19.30
N LYS A 431 -56.40 0.21 17.99
CA LYS A 431 -57.63 -0.14 17.25
C LYS A 431 -57.88 -1.65 17.24
N LEU A 432 -56.84 -2.48 17.11
CA LEU A 432 -56.94 -3.94 17.16
C LEU A 432 -57.33 -4.42 18.57
N GLU A 433 -56.74 -3.85 19.62
CA GLU A 433 -57.08 -4.17 21.02
C GLU A 433 -58.56 -3.94 21.31
N ALA A 434 -59.15 -2.86 20.78
CA ALA A 434 -60.56 -2.53 20.98
C ALA A 434 -61.55 -3.56 20.38
N VAL A 435 -61.11 -4.36 19.40
CA VAL A 435 -61.98 -5.31 18.67
C VAL A 435 -61.54 -6.78 18.79
N ALA A 436 -60.34 -7.06 19.29
CA ALA A 436 -59.80 -8.42 19.40
C ALA A 436 -60.61 -9.35 20.34
N GLY A 437 -61.39 -8.78 21.26
CA GLY A 437 -62.29 -9.53 22.13
C GLY A 437 -63.50 -10.15 21.41
N THR A 438 -63.88 -9.64 20.23
CA THR A 438 -65.07 -10.06 19.49
C THR A 438 -64.75 -10.86 18.22
N ASN A 439 -63.49 -10.90 17.77
CA ASN A 439 -63.05 -11.67 16.62
C ASN A 439 -61.69 -12.36 16.90
N GLU A 440 -61.70 -13.69 16.95
CA GLU A 440 -60.51 -14.50 17.19
C GLU A 440 -59.42 -14.32 16.12
N GLU A 441 -59.79 -14.05 14.86
CA GLU A 441 -58.82 -13.85 13.76
C GLU A 441 -57.98 -12.57 13.97
N LEU A 442 -58.54 -11.56 14.66
CA LEU A 442 -57.85 -10.30 14.94
C LEU A 442 -56.84 -10.43 16.10
N LYS A 443 -56.92 -11.49 16.92
CA LYS A 443 -55.92 -11.74 17.97
C LYS A 443 -54.53 -11.99 17.39
N ALA A 444 -54.45 -12.69 16.26
CA ALA A 444 -53.18 -12.92 15.57
C ALA A 444 -52.56 -11.61 15.05
N TRP A 445 -53.38 -10.71 14.50
CA TRP A 445 -52.91 -9.40 14.05
C TRP A 445 -52.49 -8.50 15.21
N LEU A 446 -53.20 -8.55 16.34
CA LEU A 446 -52.81 -7.82 17.54
C LEU A 446 -51.41 -8.25 18.02
N GLN A 447 -51.17 -9.56 18.14
CA GLN A 447 -49.85 -10.09 18.51
C GLN A 447 -48.76 -9.67 17.52
N GLU A 448 -49.05 -9.68 16.22
CA GLU A 448 -48.10 -9.21 15.21
C GLU A 448 -47.78 -7.71 15.36
N TYR A 449 -48.79 -6.88 15.63
CA TYR A 449 -48.61 -5.43 15.83
C TYR A 449 -47.91 -5.08 17.14
N GLU A 450 -48.04 -5.91 18.19
CA GLU A 450 -47.23 -5.80 19.40
C GLU A 450 -45.74 -5.93 19.09
N VAL A 451 -45.38 -6.97 18.35
CA VAL A 451 -43.98 -7.21 17.94
C VAL A 451 -43.49 -6.10 17.00
N LYS A 452 -44.30 -5.68 16.03
CA LYS A 452 -43.96 -4.55 15.15
C LYS A 452 -43.73 -3.26 15.94
N LEU A 453 -44.57 -2.96 16.93
CA LEU A 453 -44.40 -1.75 17.73
C LEU A 453 -43.09 -1.80 18.54
N ASP A 454 -42.76 -2.97 19.10
CA ASP A 454 -41.48 -3.17 19.81
C ASP A 454 -40.26 -2.99 18.89
N HIS A 455 -40.31 -3.54 17.67
CA HIS A 455 -39.27 -3.34 16.67
C HIS A 455 -39.06 -1.86 16.29
N ALA A 456 -40.15 -1.08 16.15
CA ALA A 456 -40.06 0.34 15.85
C ALA A 456 -39.43 1.14 17.02
N LYS A 457 -39.76 0.76 18.26
CA LYS A 457 -39.13 1.33 19.46
C LYS A 457 -37.66 0.96 19.55
N THR A 458 -37.30 -0.30 19.31
CA THR A 458 -35.91 -0.77 19.29
C THR A 458 -35.10 -0.03 18.23
N PHE A 459 -35.62 0.13 17.01
CA PHE A 459 -34.96 0.91 15.97
C PHE A 459 -34.70 2.35 16.43
N LYS A 460 -35.70 3.00 17.05
CA LYS A 460 -35.57 4.35 17.59
C LYS A 460 -34.48 4.45 18.65
N GLU A 461 -34.51 3.55 19.62
CA GLU A 461 -33.55 3.49 20.73
C GLU A 461 -32.10 3.32 20.21
N VAL A 462 -31.90 2.40 19.27
CA VAL A 462 -30.56 2.05 18.77
C VAL A 462 -29.89 3.24 18.08
N PHE A 463 -30.55 3.94 17.14
CA PHE A 463 -29.88 5.05 16.45
C PHE A 463 -29.67 6.25 17.39
N GLN A 464 -30.57 6.48 18.34
CA GLN A 464 -30.45 7.58 19.32
C GLN A 464 -29.23 7.40 20.22
N LYS A 465 -28.85 6.17 20.56
CA LYS A 465 -27.65 5.88 21.37
C LYS A 465 -26.35 6.47 20.79
N TYR A 466 -26.30 6.68 19.49
CA TYR A 466 -25.12 7.19 18.78
C TYR A 466 -25.19 8.68 18.41
N CYS A 467 -26.22 9.37 18.91
CA CYS A 467 -26.46 10.77 18.64
C CYS A 467 -26.37 11.56 19.95
N TRP A 468 -25.34 12.40 20.11
CA TRP A 468 -25.28 13.38 21.19
C TRP A 468 -24.82 14.73 20.67
N ASP A 469 -25.25 15.80 21.33
CA ASP A 469 -24.91 17.16 20.90
C ASP A 469 -23.43 17.47 21.16
N VAL A 470 -22.73 17.79 20.07
CA VAL A 470 -21.33 18.19 20.07
C VAL A 470 -21.26 19.72 20.04
N ASP A 471 -21.26 20.32 21.23
CA ASP A 471 -20.95 21.73 21.42
C ASP A 471 -19.45 21.89 21.65
N GLY A 472 -18.68 21.87 20.56
CA GLY A 472 -17.23 22.06 20.57
C GLY A 472 -16.40 20.77 20.59
N VAL A 473 -15.07 20.95 20.45
CA VAL A 473 -14.09 19.87 20.24
C VAL A 473 -13.95 18.90 21.43
N SER A 474 -14.33 19.32 22.64
CA SER A 474 -14.15 18.54 23.87
C SER A 474 -15.01 17.28 23.95
N LYS A 475 -16.08 17.16 23.16
CA LYS A 475 -16.95 15.96 23.10
C LYS A 475 -16.64 15.03 21.93
N ILE A 476 -15.62 15.36 21.12
CA ILE A 476 -15.15 14.49 20.03
C ILE A 476 -14.26 13.42 20.64
N GLN A 477 -14.51 12.16 20.28
CA GLN A 477 -13.66 11.04 20.66
C GLN A 477 -13.12 10.38 19.40
N ILE A 478 -11.84 10.04 19.43
CA ILE A 478 -11.15 9.37 18.32
C ILE A 478 -10.63 8.05 18.86
N ALA A 479 -10.97 6.93 18.22
CA ALA A 479 -10.46 5.61 18.59
C ALA A 479 -9.52 5.09 17.49
N PRO A 480 -8.20 5.36 17.56
CA PRO A 480 -7.23 4.78 16.64
C PRO A 480 -7.15 3.28 16.88
N PHE A 481 -7.46 2.47 15.88
CA PHE A 481 -7.34 1.02 15.97
C PHE A 481 -6.12 0.47 15.22
N HIS A 482 -5.49 1.29 14.37
CA HIS A 482 -4.20 0.96 13.75
C HIS A 482 -3.26 2.17 13.75
N VAL A 483 -2.05 1.99 14.27
CA VAL A 483 -0.88 2.78 13.87
C VAL A 483 -0.31 2.14 12.61
N LEU A 484 -0.47 2.80 11.47
CA LEU A 484 -0.12 2.24 10.16
C LEU A 484 1.35 2.43 9.81
N ALA A 485 1.88 3.63 10.04
CA ALA A 485 3.24 3.97 9.68
C ALA A 485 3.84 5.11 10.53
N HIS A 486 5.16 5.04 10.67
CA HIS A 486 6.06 6.13 11.05
C HIS A 486 6.88 6.56 9.83
N SER A 487 7.70 7.60 9.95
CA SER A 487 8.47 8.15 8.83
C SER A 487 9.54 7.21 8.26
N SER A 488 9.89 6.13 8.96
CA SER A 488 10.92 5.17 8.54
C SER A 488 10.41 3.74 8.34
N GLN A 489 9.19 3.41 8.78
CA GLN A 489 8.69 2.04 8.76
C GLN A 489 7.17 1.97 8.77
N THR A 490 6.65 0.88 8.21
CA THR A 490 5.26 0.45 8.33
C THR A 490 5.11 -0.57 9.47
N PHE A 491 3.89 -0.76 9.97
CA PHE A 491 3.62 -1.68 11.09
C PHE A 491 2.76 -2.89 10.70
N PHE A 492 2.74 -3.24 9.41
CA PHE A 492 1.98 -4.40 8.91
C PHE A 492 2.55 -5.75 9.35
N ASN A 493 3.76 -5.76 9.93
CA ASN A 493 4.37 -6.93 10.54
C ASN A 493 3.98 -7.13 12.02
N GLN A 494 3.31 -6.14 12.64
CA GLN A 494 2.92 -6.21 14.04
C GLN A 494 1.58 -6.95 14.23
N PRO A 495 1.38 -7.64 15.36
CA PRO A 495 0.10 -8.23 15.68
C PRO A 495 -0.94 -7.15 16.08
N HIS A 496 -2.23 -7.45 15.94
CA HIS A 496 -3.28 -6.51 16.36
C HIS A 496 -3.25 -6.19 17.86
N THR A 497 -2.75 -7.09 18.70
CA THR A 497 -2.50 -6.81 20.12
C THR A 497 -1.48 -5.69 20.33
N TRP A 498 -0.47 -5.59 19.47
CA TRP A 498 0.49 -4.47 19.50
C TRP A 498 -0.20 -3.15 19.13
N HIS A 499 -1.06 -3.15 18.11
CA HIS A 499 -1.83 -1.96 17.74
C HIS A 499 -2.78 -1.51 18.86
N MET A 500 -3.39 -2.44 19.60
CA MET A 500 -4.18 -2.10 20.78
C MET A 500 -3.33 -1.55 21.93
N GLY A 501 -2.09 -2.04 22.10
CA GLY A 501 -1.12 -1.44 23.00
C GLY A 501 -0.76 0.01 22.63
N MET A 502 -0.57 0.28 21.33
CA MET A 502 -0.34 1.65 20.83
C MET A 502 -1.58 2.54 21.03
N ASN A 503 -2.78 2.01 20.81
CA ASN A 503 -4.02 2.72 21.08
C ASN A 503 -4.13 3.16 22.55
N ARG A 504 -3.79 2.28 23.50
CA ARG A 504 -3.72 2.63 24.92
C ARG A 504 -2.70 3.74 25.19
N GLU A 505 -1.48 3.62 24.67
CA GLU A 505 -0.46 4.66 24.83
C GLU A 505 -0.94 6.03 24.28
N LEU A 506 -1.58 6.03 23.11
CA LEU A 506 -2.17 7.26 22.55
C LEU A 506 -3.26 7.84 23.45
N ALA A 507 -4.14 7.01 24.01
CA ALA A 507 -5.19 7.43 24.95
C ALA A 507 -4.63 7.98 26.27
N GLU A 508 -3.48 7.48 26.73
CA GLU A 508 -2.76 8.01 27.90
C GLU A 508 -2.15 9.40 27.62
N LEU A 509 -1.71 9.64 26.38
CA LEU A 509 -1.08 10.91 25.97
C LEU A 509 -2.09 12.02 25.66
N SER A 510 -3.24 11.68 25.07
CA SER A 510 -4.26 12.66 24.72
C SER A 510 -5.66 12.19 25.10
N THR A 511 -6.38 12.99 25.87
CA THR A 511 -7.74 12.67 26.31
C THR A 511 -8.78 12.69 25.17
N ILE A 512 -8.40 13.12 23.96
CA ILE A 512 -9.28 13.00 22.78
C ILE A 512 -9.27 11.57 22.22
N PHE A 513 -8.20 10.82 22.50
CA PHE A 513 -8.10 9.43 22.10
C PHE A 513 -8.82 8.52 23.11
N LEU A 514 -9.54 7.54 22.58
CA LEU A 514 -10.29 6.55 23.33
C LEU A 514 -9.61 5.18 23.19
N GLU A 515 -9.41 4.51 24.32
CA GLU A 515 -8.98 3.11 24.33
C GLU A 515 -10.07 2.21 23.76
N THR A 516 -9.68 1.29 22.88
CA THR A 516 -10.58 0.31 22.29
C THR A 516 -10.55 -0.97 23.10
N GLU A 517 -11.71 -1.32 23.65
CA GLU A 517 -11.92 -2.61 24.30
C GLU A 517 -11.68 -3.75 23.30
N TYR A 518 -10.86 -4.73 23.69
CA TYR A 518 -10.58 -5.91 22.87
C TYR A 518 -10.37 -7.15 23.73
N LYS A 519 -10.52 -8.32 23.12
CA LYS A 519 -10.23 -9.62 23.71
C LYS A 519 -9.58 -10.55 22.68
N ILE A 520 -8.91 -11.60 23.15
CA ILE A 520 -8.14 -12.53 22.31
C ILE A 520 -8.83 -13.90 22.31
N ILE A 521 -8.97 -14.50 21.14
CA ILE A 521 -9.55 -15.84 20.93
C ILE A 521 -8.41 -16.81 20.63
N ARG A 522 -8.27 -17.88 21.42
CA ARG A 522 -7.23 -18.92 21.25
C ARG A 522 -7.78 -20.35 21.25
N ASP A 523 -8.90 -20.55 21.95
CA ASP A 523 -9.48 -21.86 22.26
C ASP A 523 -11.01 -21.72 22.43
N GLU A 524 -11.67 -22.81 22.80
CA GLU A 524 -13.12 -22.85 23.01
C GLU A 524 -13.57 -22.01 24.22
N ALA A 525 -12.73 -21.90 25.27
CA ALA A 525 -13.06 -21.13 26.47
C ALA A 525 -13.07 -19.62 26.18
N SER A 526 -12.02 -19.13 25.53
CA SER A 526 -11.93 -17.73 25.10
C SER A 526 -12.98 -17.38 24.04
N GLU A 527 -13.34 -18.31 23.15
CA GLU A 527 -14.47 -18.13 22.23
C GLU A 527 -15.80 -17.91 22.97
N ALA A 528 -16.10 -18.74 23.97
CA ALA A 528 -17.31 -18.59 24.79
C ALA A 528 -17.32 -17.22 25.50
N GLU A 529 -16.17 -16.78 26.03
CA GLU A 529 -16.03 -15.46 26.65
C GLU A 529 -16.30 -14.31 25.66
N ILE A 530 -15.83 -14.42 24.40
CA ILE A 530 -16.09 -13.40 23.37
C ILE A 530 -17.56 -13.36 22.99
N ILE A 531 -18.19 -14.52 22.83
CA ILE A 531 -19.60 -14.61 22.47
C ILE A 531 -20.43 -13.93 23.57
N GLN A 532 -20.18 -14.26 24.84
CA GLN A 532 -20.86 -13.63 25.97
C GLN A 532 -20.63 -12.12 25.99
N TRP A 533 -19.37 -11.66 25.85
CA TRP A 533 -19.05 -10.23 25.82
C TRP A 533 -19.75 -9.50 24.66
N TRP A 534 -19.83 -10.12 23.48
CA TRP A 534 -20.53 -9.59 22.33
C TRP A 534 -22.05 -9.53 22.56
N GLU A 535 -22.65 -10.57 23.16
CA GLU A 535 -24.08 -10.60 23.49
C GLU A 535 -24.45 -9.50 24.48
N GLU A 536 -23.71 -9.38 25.58
CA GLU A 536 -23.90 -8.34 26.60
C GLU A 536 -23.81 -6.94 25.97
N MET A 537 -22.69 -6.67 25.28
CA MET A 537 -22.45 -5.38 24.65
C MET A 537 -23.51 -5.03 23.59
N THR A 538 -23.91 -5.98 22.75
CA THR A 538 -24.90 -5.73 21.68
C THR A 538 -26.34 -5.70 22.16
N SER A 539 -26.66 -6.33 23.29
CA SER A 539 -27.98 -6.21 23.95
C SER A 539 -28.24 -4.78 24.44
N ASP A 540 -27.20 -4.06 24.82
CA ASP A 540 -27.24 -2.63 25.15
C ASP A 540 -27.32 -1.75 23.89
N GLY A 541 -27.34 -2.33 22.69
CA GLY A 541 -27.49 -1.60 21.43
C GLY A 541 -26.19 -1.12 20.80
N HIS A 542 -25.02 -1.53 21.31
CA HIS A 542 -23.73 -1.31 20.64
C HIS A 542 -23.66 -2.03 19.28
N GLU A 543 -22.83 -1.54 18.36
CA GLU A 543 -22.83 -2.00 16.98
C GLU A 543 -22.39 -3.47 16.86
N GLY A 544 -21.37 -3.87 17.61
CA GLY A 544 -20.82 -5.24 17.59
C GLY A 544 -19.31 -5.24 17.70
N ILE A 545 -18.68 -6.26 17.11
CA ILE A 545 -17.22 -6.44 17.14
C ILE A 545 -16.65 -6.55 15.73
N VAL A 546 -15.34 -6.36 15.62
CA VAL A 546 -14.54 -6.70 14.45
C VAL A 546 -13.56 -7.79 14.86
N ILE A 547 -13.63 -8.95 14.22
CA ILE A 547 -12.69 -10.05 14.43
C ILE A 547 -11.60 -9.96 13.37
N LYS A 548 -10.35 -9.98 13.81
CA LYS A 548 -9.15 -9.90 12.99
C LYS A 548 -8.21 -11.07 13.30
N PRO A 549 -7.38 -11.53 12.34
CA PRO A 549 -6.33 -12.51 12.62
C PRO A 549 -5.29 -11.94 13.60
N GLU A 550 -4.41 -12.76 14.18
CA GLU A 550 -3.37 -12.25 15.09
C GLU A 550 -2.47 -11.19 14.44
N PHE A 551 -2.01 -11.45 13.22
CA PHE A 551 -1.13 -10.55 12.46
C PHE A 551 -1.92 -9.72 11.45
N PHE A 552 -1.46 -8.48 11.21
CA PHE A 552 -2.14 -7.52 10.32
C PHE A 552 -2.34 -8.05 8.90
N ILE A 553 -1.36 -8.78 8.36
CA ILE A 553 -1.45 -9.51 7.10
C ILE A 553 -1.48 -11.00 7.44
N ALA A 554 -2.52 -11.70 6.97
CA ALA A 554 -2.67 -13.14 7.19
C ALA A 554 -2.89 -13.86 5.86
N GLU A 555 -2.17 -14.96 5.66
CA GLU A 555 -2.22 -15.76 4.45
C GLU A 555 -2.33 -17.25 4.77
N ASN A 556 -2.97 -18.00 3.88
CA ASN A 556 -2.97 -19.46 3.92
C ASN A 556 -2.54 -20.00 2.55
N ARG A 557 -1.42 -20.73 2.50
CA ARG A 557 -0.85 -21.30 1.25
C ARG A 557 -0.70 -20.24 0.14
N GLY A 558 -0.24 -19.04 0.49
CA GLY A 558 -0.06 -17.92 -0.44
C GLY A 558 -1.37 -17.24 -0.88
N GLN A 559 -2.49 -17.53 -0.24
CA GLN A 559 -3.75 -16.83 -0.45
C GLN A 559 -4.02 -15.86 0.71
N LEU A 560 -4.16 -14.58 0.39
CA LEU A 560 -4.54 -13.54 1.33
C LEU A 560 -5.92 -13.79 1.95
N LEU A 561 -6.00 -13.70 3.27
CA LEU A 561 -7.22 -13.86 4.07
C LEU A 561 -7.88 -12.51 4.36
N GLN A 562 -9.15 -12.53 4.78
CA GLN A 562 -9.84 -11.29 5.18
C GLN A 562 -9.08 -10.62 6.33
N PRO A 563 -8.69 -9.34 6.20
CA PRO A 563 -7.95 -8.63 7.26
C PRO A 563 -8.84 -8.32 8.48
N ALA A 564 -10.15 -8.25 8.27
CA ALA A 564 -11.12 -7.97 9.30
C ALA A 564 -12.52 -8.42 8.87
N ILE A 565 -13.26 -9.03 9.81
CA ILE A 565 -14.66 -9.43 9.63
C ILE A 565 -15.50 -8.71 10.68
N LYS A 566 -16.47 -7.91 10.25
CA LYS A 566 -17.44 -7.30 11.17
C LYS A 566 -18.49 -8.33 11.57
N VAL A 567 -18.89 -8.29 12.84
CA VAL A 567 -19.98 -9.09 13.41
C VAL A 567 -20.88 -8.16 14.19
N ARG A 568 -22.02 -7.79 13.60
CA ARG A 568 -22.91 -6.76 14.15
C ARG A 568 -24.02 -7.37 14.99
N GLY A 569 -24.39 -6.65 16.04
CA GLY A 569 -25.43 -7.04 16.99
C GLY A 569 -26.82 -7.08 16.38
N ARG A 570 -27.68 -7.96 16.91
CA ARG A 570 -29.06 -8.15 16.46
C ARG A 570 -29.87 -6.85 16.50
N LYS A 571 -29.80 -6.09 17.61
CA LYS A 571 -30.48 -4.79 17.73
C LYS A 571 -29.95 -3.78 16.72
N TYR A 572 -28.64 -3.71 16.53
CA TYR A 572 -28.01 -2.81 15.56
C TYR A 572 -28.49 -3.08 14.14
N LEU A 573 -28.61 -4.34 13.73
CA LEU A 573 -29.02 -4.66 12.36
C LEU A 573 -30.44 -4.17 12.00
N ASN A 574 -31.29 -3.78 12.96
CA ASN A 574 -32.56 -3.11 12.69
C ASN A 574 -32.38 -1.81 11.90
N ILE A 575 -31.30 -1.05 12.17
CA ILE A 575 -31.05 0.21 11.47
C ILE A 575 -30.47 -0.02 10.07
N ILE A 576 -29.97 -1.21 9.77
CA ILE A 576 -29.34 -1.54 8.47
C ILE A 576 -30.28 -2.31 7.54
N TYR A 577 -30.96 -3.33 8.06
CA TYR A 577 -31.84 -4.22 7.28
C TYR A 577 -33.33 -3.86 7.41
N GLY A 578 -33.66 -2.87 8.26
CA GLY A 578 -35.01 -2.41 8.54
C GLY A 578 -35.53 -2.95 9.88
N MET A 579 -36.48 -2.22 10.46
CA MET A 579 -37.03 -2.48 11.81
C MET A 579 -37.53 -3.92 12.00
N ASP A 580 -38.06 -4.50 10.93
CA ASP A 580 -38.76 -5.79 10.97
C ASP A 580 -37.91 -6.93 10.39
N TYR A 581 -36.61 -6.73 10.19
CA TYR A 581 -35.75 -7.71 9.52
C TYR A 581 -35.68 -9.06 10.25
N SER A 582 -35.89 -9.05 11.56
CA SER A 582 -35.86 -10.20 12.46
C SER A 582 -37.09 -11.10 12.36
N PHE A 583 -38.16 -10.69 11.67
CA PHE A 583 -39.29 -11.61 11.44
C PHE A 583 -38.84 -12.86 10.67
N PRO A 584 -39.36 -14.06 11.00
CA PRO A 584 -38.86 -15.32 10.42
C PRO A 584 -38.76 -15.31 8.88
N ASN A 585 -39.83 -14.91 8.20
CA ASN A 585 -39.86 -14.84 6.72
C ASN A 585 -38.90 -13.78 6.15
N ASN A 586 -38.62 -12.71 6.90
CA ASN A 586 -37.66 -11.68 6.48
C ASN A 586 -36.24 -12.19 6.67
N LEU A 587 -35.96 -12.75 7.84
CA LEU A 587 -34.65 -13.24 8.21
C LEU A 587 -34.22 -14.41 7.31
N GLU A 588 -35.10 -15.36 7.03
CA GLU A 588 -34.84 -16.47 6.10
C GLU A 588 -34.40 -15.95 4.71
N ARG A 589 -35.11 -14.96 4.16
CA ARG A 589 -34.75 -14.32 2.88
C ARG A 589 -33.42 -13.56 2.96
N LEU A 590 -33.09 -12.99 4.11
CA LEU A 590 -31.83 -12.26 4.32
C LEU A 590 -30.63 -13.20 4.54
N LYS A 591 -30.86 -14.41 5.06
CA LYS A 591 -29.81 -15.43 5.21
C LYS A 591 -29.26 -15.89 3.85
N SER A 592 -30.01 -15.78 2.77
CA SER A 592 -29.54 -16.05 1.40
C SER A 592 -28.71 -14.91 0.76
N ARG A 593 -28.11 -14.02 1.56
CA ARG A 593 -27.26 -12.91 1.06
C ARG A 593 -25.94 -13.39 0.44
N ASN A 594 -25.47 -12.70 -0.59
CA ASN A 594 -24.17 -12.98 -1.20
C ASN A 594 -23.11 -11.95 -0.75
N THR A 595 -22.14 -12.40 0.03
CA THR A 595 -21.05 -11.57 0.57
C THR A 595 -19.77 -11.62 -0.29
N GLY A 596 -19.72 -12.50 -1.30
CA GLY A 596 -18.50 -12.80 -2.05
C GLY A 596 -17.92 -11.61 -2.81
N LYS A 597 -18.76 -10.74 -3.38
CA LYS A 597 -18.28 -9.51 -4.06
C LYS A 597 -17.62 -8.55 -3.06
N LYS A 598 -18.25 -8.34 -1.89
CA LYS A 598 -17.74 -7.48 -0.82
C LYS A 598 -16.42 -8.00 -0.26
N GLN A 599 -16.32 -9.32 -0.05
CA GLN A 599 -15.09 -10.00 0.39
C GLN A 599 -13.93 -9.79 -0.60
N LYS A 600 -14.17 -9.95 -1.91
CA LYS A 600 -13.14 -9.76 -2.93
C LYS A 600 -12.67 -8.30 -3.01
N LEU A 601 -13.59 -7.35 -2.90
CA LEU A 601 -13.25 -5.93 -2.88
C LEU A 601 -12.45 -5.56 -1.63
N ALA A 602 -12.82 -6.08 -0.45
CA ALA A 602 -12.09 -5.86 0.79
C ALA A 602 -10.61 -6.30 0.68
N LEU A 603 -10.34 -7.46 0.09
CA LEU A 603 -8.97 -7.95 -0.13
C LEU A 603 -8.18 -7.05 -1.09
N LYS A 604 -8.78 -6.68 -2.24
CA LYS A 604 -8.12 -5.82 -3.23
C LYS A 604 -7.82 -4.44 -2.68
N GLU A 605 -8.80 -3.80 -2.05
CA GLU A 605 -8.64 -2.49 -1.41
C GLU A 605 -7.60 -2.54 -0.28
N PHE A 606 -7.54 -3.65 0.48
CA PHE A 606 -6.55 -3.84 1.53
C PHE A 606 -5.14 -3.92 0.97
N ALA A 607 -4.90 -4.76 -0.04
CA ALA A 607 -3.58 -4.88 -0.67
C ALA A 607 -3.13 -3.55 -1.29
N LEU A 608 -4.02 -2.81 -1.95
CA LEU A 608 -3.73 -1.47 -2.48
C LEU A 608 -3.40 -0.48 -1.35
N GLY A 609 -4.14 -0.51 -0.24
CA GLY A 609 -3.89 0.36 0.91
C GLY A 609 -2.52 0.12 1.55
N VAL A 610 -2.16 -1.16 1.75
CA VAL A 610 -0.85 -1.58 2.28
C VAL A 610 0.28 -1.15 1.34
N GLU A 611 0.14 -1.44 0.05
CA GLU A 611 1.10 -1.06 -0.99
C GLU A 611 1.31 0.46 -1.04
N GLY A 612 0.23 1.26 -1.04
CA GLY A 612 0.32 2.72 -1.10
C GLY A 612 1.09 3.33 0.08
N ILE A 613 0.84 2.83 1.30
CA ILE A 613 1.56 3.27 2.50
C ILE A 613 3.03 2.84 2.43
N GLN A 614 3.31 1.60 2.01
CA GLN A 614 4.66 1.09 1.88
C GLN A 614 5.47 1.96 0.91
N ARG A 615 4.92 2.24 -0.27
CA ARG A 615 5.53 3.12 -1.29
C ARG A 615 5.82 4.52 -0.74
N PHE A 616 4.89 5.09 0.03
CA PHE A 616 5.08 6.39 0.63
C PHE A 616 6.23 6.39 1.65
N VAL A 617 6.27 5.41 2.55
CA VAL A 617 7.31 5.29 3.59
C VAL A 617 8.69 4.99 3.00
N THR A 618 8.77 4.20 1.93
CA THR A 618 10.04 3.93 1.23
C THR A 618 10.51 5.09 0.36
N GLY A 619 9.74 6.18 0.30
CA GLY A 619 10.05 7.36 -0.48
C GLY A 619 9.99 7.08 -1.98
N GLU A 620 8.93 6.42 -2.47
CA GLU A 620 8.60 6.43 -3.91
C GLU A 620 7.93 7.76 -4.31
N SER A 621 7.73 7.96 -5.62
CA SER A 621 7.10 9.17 -6.13
C SER A 621 5.62 9.21 -5.78
N LEU A 622 5.07 10.42 -5.74
CA LEU A 622 3.65 10.64 -5.51
C LEU A 622 2.79 9.91 -6.55
N GLU A 623 3.22 9.87 -7.81
CA GLU A 623 2.55 9.08 -8.87
C GLU A 623 2.35 7.60 -8.46
N ARG A 624 3.38 6.97 -7.89
CA ARG A 624 3.35 5.56 -7.47
C ARG A 624 2.47 5.30 -6.26
N VAL A 625 2.38 6.26 -5.33
CA VAL A 625 1.44 6.21 -4.20
C VAL A 625 0.01 6.38 -4.72
N HIS A 626 -0.21 7.33 -5.64
CA HIS A 626 -1.53 7.65 -6.17
C HIS A 626 -2.10 6.61 -7.12
N GLU A 627 -1.27 5.78 -7.75
CA GLU A 627 -1.72 4.53 -8.39
C GLU A 627 -2.60 3.72 -7.42
N CYS A 628 -2.16 3.55 -6.17
CA CYS A 628 -2.86 2.73 -5.19
C CYS A 628 -4.11 3.42 -4.65
N VAL A 629 -4.00 4.72 -4.36
CA VAL A 629 -5.09 5.56 -3.83
C VAL A 629 -6.23 5.67 -4.83
N LEU A 630 -5.91 5.99 -6.10
CA LEU A 630 -6.88 6.08 -7.18
C LEU A 630 -7.53 4.73 -7.44
N ALA A 631 -6.77 3.64 -7.41
CA ALA A 631 -7.29 2.29 -7.62
C ALA A 631 -8.32 1.94 -6.54
N THR A 632 -8.01 2.25 -5.28
CA THR A 632 -8.91 2.00 -4.15
C THR A 632 -10.19 2.83 -4.26
N LEU A 633 -10.10 4.12 -4.60
CA LEU A 633 -11.27 4.98 -4.80
C LEU A 633 -12.13 4.53 -5.99
N ALA A 634 -11.50 4.11 -7.08
CA ALA A 634 -12.21 3.56 -8.24
C ALA A 634 -13.00 2.30 -7.87
N MET A 635 -12.40 1.38 -7.11
CA MET A 635 -13.08 0.15 -6.66
C MET A 635 -14.25 0.42 -5.73
N LYS A 636 -14.19 1.46 -4.89
CA LYS A 636 -15.30 1.85 -4.02
C LYS A 636 -16.54 2.35 -4.77
N SER A 637 -16.39 2.72 -6.04
CA SER A 637 -17.51 3.11 -6.91
C SER A 637 -18.21 1.91 -7.55
N ASP A 638 -17.64 0.70 -7.45
CA ASP A 638 -18.27 -0.52 -7.95
C ASP A 638 -19.49 -0.87 -7.07
N PRO A 639 -20.70 -0.99 -7.62
CA PRO A 639 -21.91 -1.21 -6.84
C PRO A 639 -21.87 -2.54 -6.07
N VAL A 640 -22.07 -2.45 -4.75
CA VAL A 640 -22.25 -3.59 -3.84
C VAL A 640 -23.45 -3.29 -2.94
N ASP A 641 -24.12 -4.34 -2.46
CA ASP A 641 -25.13 -4.22 -1.40
C ASP A 641 -24.60 -3.38 -0.23
N SER A 642 -25.26 -2.25 0.01
CA SER A 642 -24.88 -1.25 1.00
C SER A 642 -25.07 -1.73 2.45
N ARG A 643 -25.84 -2.81 2.65
CA ARG A 643 -26.11 -3.40 3.97
C ARG A 643 -24.94 -4.25 4.48
N LEU A 644 -23.99 -4.61 3.62
CA LEU A 644 -22.85 -5.50 3.90
C LEU A 644 -21.64 -4.83 4.53
#